data_AF-A0A200PWM5-F1
#
_entry.id   AF-A0A200PWM5-F1
#
_cell.length_a   1.000
_cell.length_b   1.000
_cell.length_c   1.000
_cell.angle_alpha   90.00
_cell.angle_beta   90.00
_cell.angle_gamma   90.00
#
_symmetry.space_group_name_H-M   'P 1'
#
loop_
_entity.id
_entity.type
_entity.pdbx_description
1 polymer ?
#
loop_
_entity_poly.entity_id
_entity_poly.type
_entity_poly.pdbx_seq_one_letter_code
_entity_poly.pdbx_strand_id
1 'polypeptide(L)'
;MGRNEEEEESDLKSKLVRQICSISSRSTTECVHRRIRRPPRLIKPTFIDWYLLLRVEENAEIDRIRKQYLKFALQLHPDKNKHPKAEVAFKLVSEAYACLSDKARRTAFDFERSNNLCAECERVRFQTCNLHTEAAKKNKILQRSREVREKFRKEAMVIENCLKAHKASREEEYPLFDPSNYVFQDYPHPRTQMYTPSEDFCHVCWVVLFFFFFCWVVVVVEVYGLSSLCLMRSNFLEQFCNFIQIRTSTPRPNLHSNLSLEFAAQKRWVKKNHNAQHKVFVGIGAAVVFWLALKGDDQILMTRLVVFLLLLALSNAVGIDGERDDGQCKIKMALVPRPHSVSILEFGAVGDGKTLNTIAFQNAIFYLKSFADKGGAQLYVPSGRWLTGSFSLTSHLTLFLEGGAIILGTQDPSHWGIVEPLPSYGRGIELPGGRYRSLITGYNLTDVMLAFIDCAGDNGTIDGQGSVWWEWFNSHSLNYSRPHLVELISSDDILVSNLTFLNSPGWHIHPVYCSNVRVHNITIHAPYDSPDTYGIVPDSSDNVCIENCTISVGYDAIALKSGWDEYGIAYGRPTTNVHIRAVHLQASSGSGLAFGSEMSGGISNVRAELLHVHDSFTAIKFKTTRGRGGYIKDILISDVEMENIHNALEATGQYGSHPDDNFDPNALPIVDRITLNNVIGTNITVAGILVGIQESPFTSICLSNITLSINTNSSTYWVCSNVIGYSESVFPEPCPNLQGSYSNSSSACFSFLHLDDRAEVL
;
A
#
# COMPACT_ATOMS: atom_id res chain seq x y z
N MET A 1 28.72 -54.67 37.71
CA MET A 1 28.06 -54.33 36.44
C MET A 1 27.97 -52.81 36.27
N GLY A 2 27.16 -52.09 37.07
CA GLY A 2 26.89 -50.64 36.93
C GLY A 2 28.02 -49.66 36.55
N ARG A 3 29.29 -49.87 36.93
CA ARG A 3 30.38 -48.95 36.53
C ARG A 3 30.65 -48.93 35.02
N ASN A 4 30.39 -50.03 34.30
CA ASN A 4 30.52 -50.06 32.83
C ASN A 4 29.31 -49.40 32.14
N GLU A 5 28.12 -49.51 32.75
CA GLU A 5 26.86 -49.02 32.19
C GLU A 5 26.82 -47.47 32.18
N GLU A 6 27.37 -46.82 33.20
CA GLU A 6 27.50 -45.35 33.26
C GLU A 6 28.48 -44.79 32.20
N GLU A 7 29.59 -45.47 31.93
CA GLU A 7 30.53 -45.09 30.87
C GLU A 7 29.92 -45.28 29.47
N GLU A 8 29.22 -46.39 29.24
CA GLU A 8 28.56 -46.68 27.96
C GLU A 8 27.40 -45.71 27.67
N GLU A 9 26.58 -45.35 28.67
CA GLU A 9 25.54 -44.34 28.52
C GLU A 9 26.12 -42.92 28.27
N SER A 10 27.27 -42.60 28.89
CA SER A 10 27.99 -41.34 28.70
C SER A 10 28.56 -41.19 27.27
N ASP A 11 29.13 -42.26 26.71
CA ASP A 11 29.60 -42.26 25.32
C ASP A 11 28.42 -42.26 24.32
N LEU A 12 27.30 -42.94 24.60
CA LEU A 12 26.07 -42.82 23.81
C LEU A 12 25.53 -41.37 23.75
N LYS A 13 25.48 -40.68 24.89
CA LYS A 13 25.12 -39.24 24.98
C LYS A 13 26.11 -38.36 24.21
N SER A 14 27.40 -38.67 24.28
CA SER A 14 28.47 -37.97 23.54
C SER A 14 28.39 -38.19 22.03
N LYS A 15 28.09 -39.41 21.59
CA LYS A 15 27.86 -39.78 20.18
C LYS A 15 26.68 -39.02 19.58
N LEU A 16 25.59 -38.82 20.33
CA LEU A 16 24.43 -38.05 19.87
C LEU A 16 24.79 -36.57 19.60
N VAL A 17 25.51 -35.92 20.52
CA VAL A 17 25.98 -34.52 20.35
C VAL A 17 26.85 -34.39 19.08
N ARG A 18 27.82 -35.30 18.91
CA ARG A 18 28.68 -35.32 17.71
C ARG A 18 27.85 -35.48 16.43
N GLN A 19 26.85 -36.36 16.43
CA GLN A 19 25.98 -36.57 15.27
C GLN A 19 25.15 -35.32 14.93
N ILE A 20 24.51 -34.67 15.90
CA ILE A 20 23.69 -33.47 15.66
C ILE A 20 24.56 -32.30 15.17
N CYS A 21 25.69 -32.04 15.84
CA CYS A 21 26.63 -31.02 15.39
C CYS A 21 27.25 -31.34 14.01
N SER A 22 27.27 -32.60 13.56
CA SER A 22 27.73 -32.99 12.21
C SER A 22 26.65 -32.89 11.12
N ILE A 23 25.37 -32.72 11.51
CA ILE A 23 24.28 -32.40 10.57
C ILE A 23 24.27 -30.89 10.32
N SER A 24 24.44 -30.07 11.36
CA SER A 24 24.44 -28.61 11.26
C SER A 24 25.71 -27.99 10.65
N SER A 25 26.83 -28.73 10.55
CA SER A 25 28.13 -28.20 10.09
C SER A 25 28.55 -28.66 8.69
N ARG A 26 27.65 -29.30 7.93
CA ARG A 26 27.90 -29.68 6.54
C ARG A 26 27.79 -28.47 5.61
N SER A 27 28.91 -28.10 4.99
CA SER A 27 28.96 -27.16 3.86
C SER A 27 28.30 -27.75 2.60
N THR A 28 28.25 -27.00 1.49
CA THR A 28 27.45 -27.31 0.30
C THR A 28 28.28 -27.64 -0.97
N THR A 29 28.03 -28.78 -1.63
CA THR A 29 28.32 -28.98 -3.06
C THR A 29 27.08 -29.55 -3.76
N GLU A 30 27.11 -29.51 -5.08
CA GLU A 30 25.96 -29.80 -5.93
C GLU A 30 25.91 -31.26 -6.34
N CYS A 31 24.69 -31.81 -6.34
CA CYS A 31 24.42 -33.03 -7.07
C CYS A 31 24.63 -32.79 -8.57
N VAL A 32 25.34 -33.70 -9.24
CA VAL A 32 25.67 -33.63 -10.67
C VAL A 32 24.42 -33.38 -11.53
N HIS A 33 23.30 -34.01 -11.18
CA HIS A 33 22.00 -33.88 -11.85
C HIS A 33 21.43 -32.45 -11.93
N ARG A 34 21.96 -31.48 -11.16
CA ARG A 34 21.51 -30.08 -11.19
C ARG A 34 22.41 -29.11 -11.97
N ARG A 35 23.61 -29.52 -12.40
CA ARG A 35 24.62 -28.63 -13.05
C ARG A 35 24.19 -28.04 -14.41
N ILE A 36 23.15 -28.58 -15.05
CA ILE A 36 22.78 -28.26 -16.45
C ILE A 36 21.78 -27.09 -16.55
N ARG A 37 21.23 -26.56 -15.44
CA ARG A 37 20.01 -25.69 -15.52
C ARG A 37 20.08 -24.25 -14.99
N ARG A 38 21.10 -23.78 -14.25
CA ARG A 38 21.22 -22.34 -13.84
C ARG A 38 22.68 -21.89 -13.66
N PRO A 39 23.00 -20.60 -13.92
CA PRO A 39 24.30 -19.99 -13.59
C PRO A 39 24.48 -19.81 -12.07
N PRO A 40 25.72 -19.56 -11.59
CA PRO A 40 25.99 -19.40 -10.16
C PRO A 40 25.28 -18.17 -9.56
N ARG A 41 24.82 -18.31 -8.32
CA ARG A 41 24.31 -17.23 -7.46
C ARG A 41 25.03 -17.27 -6.10
N LEU A 42 25.00 -16.14 -5.39
CA LEU A 42 25.70 -15.94 -4.11
C LEU A 42 25.44 -17.06 -3.09
N ILE A 43 26.46 -17.29 -2.25
CA ILE A 43 26.47 -18.33 -1.22
C ILE A 43 25.49 -17.93 -0.09
N LYS A 44 24.28 -18.49 -0.13
CA LYS A 44 23.34 -18.46 1.01
C LYS A 44 23.85 -19.33 2.18
N PRO A 45 23.42 -19.06 3.43
CA PRO A 45 23.79 -19.84 4.60
C PRO A 45 23.41 -21.33 4.50
N THR A 46 24.04 -22.16 5.34
CA THR A 46 23.85 -23.61 5.37
C THR A 46 22.42 -24.01 5.73
N PHE A 47 21.67 -24.52 4.76
CA PHE A 47 20.33 -25.08 4.98
C PHE A 47 20.42 -26.38 5.81
N ILE A 48 19.77 -26.41 6.98
CA ILE A 48 19.74 -27.56 7.88
C ILE A 48 18.40 -28.29 7.74
N ASP A 49 18.43 -29.60 7.49
CA ASP A 49 17.21 -30.41 7.43
C ASP A 49 16.74 -30.81 8.84
N TRP A 50 15.72 -30.11 9.36
CA TRP A 50 15.13 -30.37 10.68
C TRP A 50 14.49 -31.77 10.83
N TYR A 51 13.95 -32.37 9.76
CA TYR A 51 13.42 -33.73 9.82
C TYR A 51 14.54 -34.75 10.05
N LEU A 52 15.67 -34.58 9.35
CA LEU A 52 16.87 -35.40 9.54
C LEU A 52 17.53 -35.15 10.91
N LEU A 53 17.50 -33.90 11.40
CA LEU A 53 18.08 -33.55 12.70
C LEU A 53 17.29 -34.17 13.87
N LEU A 54 15.96 -34.08 13.88
CA LEU A 54 15.12 -34.75 14.89
C LEU A 54 14.93 -36.26 14.62
N ARG A 55 15.20 -36.74 13.40
CA ARG A 55 14.94 -38.12 12.94
C ARG A 55 13.45 -38.47 12.95
N VAL A 56 12.64 -37.60 12.35
CA VAL A 56 11.19 -37.79 12.16
C VAL A 56 10.85 -37.79 10.67
N GLU A 57 9.78 -38.50 10.31
CA GLU A 57 9.29 -38.55 8.93
C GLU A 57 8.60 -37.24 8.52
N GLU A 58 8.59 -36.93 7.23
CA GLU A 58 8.06 -35.68 6.66
C GLU A 58 6.56 -35.50 6.94
N ASN A 59 5.82 -36.60 7.03
CA ASN A 59 4.40 -36.66 7.39
C ASN A 59 4.15 -36.90 8.89
N ALA A 60 5.16 -36.81 9.76
CA ALA A 60 5.00 -37.08 11.19
C ALA A 60 4.04 -36.08 11.87
N GLU A 61 3.13 -36.61 12.68
CA GLU A 61 2.21 -35.84 13.51
C GLU A 61 2.94 -35.09 14.64
N ILE A 62 2.35 -34.01 15.13
CA ILE A 62 2.99 -33.10 16.10
C ILE A 62 3.38 -33.84 17.39
N ASP A 63 2.59 -34.80 17.86
CA ASP A 63 2.92 -35.59 19.05
C ASP A 63 4.13 -36.51 18.85
N ARG A 64 4.33 -37.05 17.64
CA ARG A 64 5.53 -37.84 17.30
C ARG A 64 6.78 -36.95 17.30
N ILE A 65 6.65 -35.72 16.79
CA ILE A 65 7.71 -34.71 16.80
C ILE A 65 8.03 -34.27 18.24
N ARG A 66 7.01 -33.97 19.05
CA ARG A 66 7.14 -33.59 20.47
C ARG A 66 7.76 -34.69 21.33
N LYS A 67 7.33 -35.93 21.17
CA LYS A 67 7.90 -37.09 21.89
C LYS A 67 9.38 -37.30 21.57
N GLN A 68 9.78 -37.08 20.31
CA GLN A 68 11.16 -37.19 19.87
C GLN A 68 12.03 -36.00 20.32
N TYR A 69 11.49 -34.77 20.28
CA TYR A 69 12.13 -33.59 20.87
C TYR A 69 12.42 -33.80 22.37
N LEU A 70 11.43 -34.22 23.16
CA LEU A 70 11.60 -34.47 24.60
C LEU A 70 12.67 -35.54 24.87
N LYS A 71 12.73 -36.60 24.06
CA LYS A 71 13.75 -37.65 24.14
C LYS A 71 15.17 -37.08 23.91
N PHE A 72 15.35 -36.22 22.91
CA PHE A 72 16.64 -35.61 22.62
C PHE A 72 17.02 -34.53 23.64
N ALA A 73 16.08 -33.67 24.05
CA ALA A 73 16.29 -32.66 25.08
C ALA A 73 16.83 -33.28 26.39
N LEU A 74 16.24 -34.40 26.85
CA LEU A 74 16.70 -35.13 28.03
C LEU A 74 18.11 -35.73 27.92
N GLN A 75 18.60 -35.99 26.70
CA GLN A 75 19.92 -36.57 26.42
C GLN A 75 20.99 -35.52 26.08
N LEU A 76 20.58 -34.28 25.75
CA LEU A 76 21.44 -33.18 25.31
C LEU A 76 21.54 -32.04 26.33
N HIS A 77 20.70 -32.03 27.37
CA HIS A 77 20.73 -31.00 28.41
C HIS A 77 22.13 -30.87 29.03
N PRO A 78 22.72 -29.66 29.12
CA PRO A 78 24.11 -29.47 29.59
C PRO A 78 24.41 -30.18 30.92
N ASP A 79 23.54 -30.03 31.92
CA ASP A 79 23.67 -30.64 33.26
C ASP A 79 23.81 -32.18 33.22
N LYS A 80 23.27 -32.84 32.19
CA LYS A 80 23.26 -34.29 32.02
C LYS A 80 24.23 -34.79 30.95
N ASN A 81 24.89 -33.89 30.21
CA ASN A 81 25.75 -34.22 29.09
C ASN A 81 26.97 -33.28 29.07
N LYS A 82 28.08 -33.73 29.68
CA LYS A 82 29.32 -32.95 29.85
C LYS A 82 30.13 -32.74 28.56
N HIS A 83 29.58 -33.06 27.38
CA HIS A 83 30.26 -32.83 26.11
C HIS A 83 30.30 -31.32 25.79
N PRO A 84 31.45 -30.72 25.38
CA PRO A 84 31.60 -29.26 25.20
C PRO A 84 30.85 -28.67 23.98
N LYS A 85 29.85 -29.38 23.46
CA LYS A 85 28.90 -28.93 22.43
C LYS A 85 27.45 -29.35 22.73
N ALA A 86 27.17 -29.85 23.94
CA ALA A 86 25.84 -30.32 24.33
C ALA A 86 24.79 -29.20 24.26
N GLU A 87 25.13 -28.02 24.78
CA GLU A 87 24.32 -26.80 24.68
C GLU A 87 23.98 -26.42 23.22
N VAL A 88 24.98 -26.46 22.32
CA VAL A 88 24.80 -26.17 20.89
C VAL A 88 23.86 -27.20 20.23
N ALA A 89 24.03 -28.49 20.54
CA ALA A 89 23.15 -29.55 20.04
C ALA A 89 21.72 -29.45 20.62
N PHE A 90 21.57 -29.03 21.88
CA PHE A 90 20.29 -28.79 22.55
C PHE A 90 19.55 -27.60 21.92
N LYS A 91 20.26 -26.51 21.60
CA LYS A 91 19.72 -25.34 20.90
C LYS A 91 19.20 -25.73 19.50
N LEU A 92 20.00 -26.44 18.70
CA LEU A 92 19.61 -26.94 17.37
C LEU A 92 18.36 -27.83 17.41
N VAL A 93 18.25 -28.70 18.42
CA VAL A 93 17.07 -29.57 18.62
C VAL A 93 15.83 -28.76 19.03
N SER A 94 16.00 -27.70 19.82
CA SER A 94 14.92 -26.77 20.20
C SER A 94 14.42 -25.93 19.02
N GLU A 95 15.34 -25.44 18.18
CA GLU A 95 15.02 -24.69 16.95
C GLU A 95 14.28 -25.58 15.94
N ALA A 96 14.74 -26.82 15.74
CA ALA A 96 14.08 -27.82 14.91
C ALA A 96 12.65 -28.14 15.40
N TYR A 97 12.46 -28.28 16.72
CA TYR A 97 11.13 -28.48 17.29
C TYR A 97 10.23 -27.26 17.05
N ALA A 98 10.70 -26.05 17.37
CA ALA A 98 9.94 -24.82 17.18
C ALA A 98 9.57 -24.52 15.72
N CYS A 99 10.32 -25.06 14.75
CA CYS A 99 9.99 -25.01 13.33
C CYS A 99 8.95 -26.08 12.93
N LEU A 100 9.11 -27.34 13.35
CA LEU A 100 8.28 -28.46 12.92
C LEU A 100 7.00 -28.69 13.75
N SER A 101 6.88 -28.09 14.94
CA SER A 101 5.65 -28.13 15.75
C SER A 101 4.60 -27.12 15.29
N ASP A 102 5.02 -26.02 14.64
CA ASP A 102 4.12 -25.00 14.12
C ASP A 102 3.73 -25.29 12.66
N LYS A 103 2.44 -25.15 12.34
CA LYS A 103 1.91 -25.52 11.01
C LYS A 103 2.39 -24.58 9.90
N ALA A 104 2.49 -23.27 10.16
CA ALA A 104 2.87 -22.28 9.16
C ALA A 104 4.38 -22.34 8.88
N ARG A 105 5.21 -22.38 9.95
CA ARG A 105 6.67 -22.51 9.86
C ARG A 105 7.07 -23.83 9.20
N ARG A 106 6.40 -24.94 9.53
CA ARG A 106 6.61 -26.23 8.86
C ARG A 106 6.28 -26.15 7.37
N THR A 107 5.15 -25.56 6.99
CA THR A 107 4.77 -25.40 5.57
C THR A 107 5.78 -24.55 4.79
N ALA A 108 6.27 -23.45 5.37
CA ALA A 108 7.31 -22.62 4.76
C ALA A 108 8.65 -23.38 4.64
N PHE A 109 9.03 -24.13 5.67
CA PHE A 109 10.22 -24.97 5.66
C PHE A 109 10.13 -26.12 4.64
N ASP A 110 8.98 -26.79 4.52
CA ASP A 110 8.73 -27.82 3.51
C ASP A 110 8.87 -27.24 2.09
N PHE A 111 8.41 -26.01 1.86
CA PHE A 111 8.61 -25.31 0.59
C PHE A 111 10.10 -24.99 0.32
N GLU A 112 10.84 -24.44 1.28
CA GLU A 112 12.29 -24.20 1.11
C GLU A 112 13.06 -25.52 0.90
N ARG A 113 12.70 -26.57 1.66
CA ARG A 113 13.26 -27.91 1.55
C ARG A 113 13.00 -28.51 0.17
N SER A 114 11.81 -28.34 -0.40
CA SER A 114 11.49 -28.78 -1.77
C SER A 114 12.37 -28.11 -2.83
N ASN A 115 12.73 -26.83 -2.64
CA ASN A 115 13.63 -26.10 -3.51
C ASN A 115 15.10 -26.57 -3.38
N ASN A 116 15.50 -27.05 -2.20
CA ASN A 116 16.85 -27.56 -1.91
C ASN A 116 17.02 -29.08 -2.13
N LEU A 117 15.93 -29.83 -2.34
CA LEU A 117 15.94 -31.24 -2.69
C LEU A 117 16.31 -31.48 -4.16
N CYS A 118 17.06 -32.54 -4.42
CA CYS A 118 17.27 -33.10 -5.76
C CYS A 118 16.29 -34.27 -5.99
N ALA A 119 15.36 -34.12 -6.94
CA ALA A 119 14.30 -35.09 -7.21
C ALA A 119 14.80 -36.49 -7.68
N GLU A 120 16.00 -36.58 -8.23
CA GLU A 120 16.61 -37.84 -8.69
C GLU A 120 17.46 -38.53 -7.60
N CYS A 121 17.86 -37.80 -6.56
CA CYS A 121 18.62 -38.35 -5.44
C CYS A 121 17.83 -38.47 -4.13
N GLU A 122 16.64 -37.84 -4.04
CA GLU A 122 15.84 -37.71 -2.82
C GLU A 122 16.69 -37.13 -1.64
N ARG A 123 17.63 -36.22 -1.96
CA ARG A 123 18.63 -35.65 -1.04
C ARG A 123 18.68 -34.12 -1.07
N VAL A 124 18.88 -33.53 0.09
CA VAL A 124 19.19 -32.11 0.32
C VAL A 124 20.68 -31.82 0.07
N ARG A 125 21.01 -30.60 -0.36
CA ARG A 125 22.36 -30.14 -0.77
C ARG A 125 23.39 -30.13 0.39
N PHE A 126 24.33 -31.07 0.41
CA PHE A 126 25.47 -31.14 1.34
C PHE A 126 26.76 -31.67 0.66
N GLN A 127 27.95 -31.25 1.10
CA GLN A 127 29.24 -31.80 0.64
C GLN A 127 29.43 -33.25 1.09
N THR A 128 30.02 -34.08 0.22
CA THR A 128 30.18 -35.52 0.48
C THR A 128 31.45 -36.13 -0.10
N CYS A 129 32.06 -37.01 0.68
CA CYS A 129 32.57 -38.33 0.25
C CYS A 129 32.64 -39.24 1.48
N ASN A 130 32.36 -40.55 1.42
CA ASN A 130 31.55 -41.33 0.47
C ASN A 130 31.24 -42.72 1.10
N LEU A 131 30.16 -43.41 0.72
CA LEU A 131 30.03 -44.90 0.63
C LEU A 131 28.57 -45.40 0.44
N HIS A 132 28.48 -46.64 -0.04
CA HIS A 132 27.31 -47.47 -0.44
C HIS A 132 26.50 -47.98 0.77
N THR A 133 25.29 -48.58 0.68
CA THR A 133 24.33 -48.89 -0.41
C THR A 133 22.87 -48.67 0.17
N GLU A 134 21.71 -49.17 -0.28
CA GLU A 134 21.24 -50.10 -1.34
C GLU A 134 19.83 -49.71 -1.88
N ALA A 135 19.01 -50.65 -2.36
CA ALA A 135 17.67 -50.40 -2.93
C ALA A 135 16.58 -51.38 -2.46
N ALA A 136 15.30 -50.93 -2.40
CA ALA A 136 14.08 -51.67 -2.81
C ALA A 136 12.76 -50.94 -2.42
N LYS A 137 11.65 -51.32 -3.10
CA LYS A 137 10.22 -51.06 -2.76
C LYS A 137 9.59 -49.67 -3.09
N LYS A 138 9.75 -49.19 -4.32
CA LYS A 138 8.70 -48.36 -4.98
C LYS A 138 7.66 -49.28 -5.63
N ASN A 139 6.38 -49.19 -5.25
CA ASN A 139 5.17 -49.50 -6.06
C ASN A 139 3.85 -49.45 -5.23
N LYS A 140 3.37 -48.24 -4.90
CA LYS A 140 1.96 -48.03 -4.48
C LYS A 140 1.48 -46.58 -4.66
N ILE A 141 2.34 -45.60 -4.37
CA ILE A 141 2.02 -44.16 -4.48
C ILE A 141 1.91 -43.70 -5.94
N LEU A 142 2.78 -44.20 -6.83
CA LEU A 142 2.82 -43.83 -8.25
C LEU A 142 1.59 -44.27 -9.06
N GLN A 143 0.79 -45.21 -8.53
CA GLN A 143 -0.43 -45.69 -9.17
C GLN A 143 -1.61 -44.75 -8.87
N ARG A 144 -1.83 -44.40 -7.59
CA ARG A 144 -2.84 -43.40 -7.17
C ARG A 144 -2.65 -42.04 -7.84
N SER A 145 -1.42 -41.57 -8.03
CA SER A 145 -1.15 -40.27 -8.67
C SER A 145 -1.34 -40.27 -10.19
N ARG A 146 -1.54 -41.44 -10.82
CA ARG A 146 -2.02 -41.56 -12.21
C ARG A 146 -3.55 -41.57 -12.26
N GLU A 147 -4.21 -42.31 -11.37
CA GLU A 147 -5.69 -42.37 -11.27
C GLU A 147 -6.33 -40.99 -11.04
N VAL A 148 -5.78 -40.21 -10.11
CA VAL A 148 -6.26 -38.83 -9.85
C VAL A 148 -6.05 -37.92 -11.07
N ARG A 149 -4.93 -38.07 -11.78
CA ARG A 149 -4.60 -37.26 -12.96
C ARG A 149 -5.54 -37.56 -14.14
N GLU A 150 -5.94 -38.81 -14.30
CA GLU A 150 -6.92 -39.21 -15.31
C GLU A 150 -8.35 -38.75 -14.98
N LYS A 151 -8.73 -38.64 -13.69
CA LYS A 151 -10.01 -38.01 -13.32
C LYS A 151 -10.08 -36.55 -13.73
N PHE A 152 -9.11 -35.73 -13.30
CA PHE A 152 -9.05 -34.31 -13.69
C PHE A 152 -9.02 -34.12 -15.21
N ARG A 153 -8.36 -35.03 -15.96
CA ARG A 153 -8.31 -34.96 -17.42
C ARG A 153 -9.68 -35.21 -18.06
N LYS A 154 -10.50 -36.10 -17.51
CA LYS A 154 -11.87 -36.35 -17.98
C LYS A 154 -12.82 -35.20 -17.61
N GLU A 155 -12.69 -34.64 -16.41
CA GLU A 155 -13.47 -33.48 -15.97
C GLU A 155 -13.19 -32.24 -16.86
N ALA A 156 -11.91 -31.96 -17.17
CA ALA A 156 -11.55 -30.90 -18.12
C ALA A 156 -12.13 -31.12 -19.53
N MET A 157 -12.14 -32.38 -20.01
CA MET A 157 -12.70 -32.72 -21.33
C MET A 157 -14.23 -32.56 -21.41
N VAL A 158 -14.94 -32.75 -20.29
CA VAL A 158 -16.38 -32.44 -20.20
C VAL A 158 -16.61 -30.93 -20.32
N ILE A 159 -15.83 -30.11 -19.62
CA ILE A 159 -15.91 -28.65 -19.68
C ILE A 159 -15.65 -28.14 -21.12
N GLU A 160 -14.61 -28.66 -21.77
CA GLU A 160 -14.27 -28.31 -23.16
C GLU A 160 -15.40 -28.68 -24.15
N ASN A 161 -16.06 -29.83 -23.95
CA ASN A 161 -17.19 -30.25 -24.77
C ASN A 161 -18.45 -29.41 -24.53
N CYS A 162 -18.75 -29.00 -23.29
CA CYS A 162 -19.83 -28.07 -22.99
C CYS A 162 -19.62 -26.70 -23.67
N LEU A 163 -18.38 -26.18 -23.66
CA LEU A 163 -18.03 -24.94 -24.34
C LEU A 163 -18.16 -25.04 -25.87
N LYS A 164 -17.83 -26.20 -26.46
CA LYS A 164 -18.04 -26.46 -27.90
C LYS A 164 -19.53 -26.57 -28.26
N ALA A 165 -20.33 -27.25 -27.44
CA ALA A 165 -21.78 -27.33 -27.65
C ALA A 165 -22.45 -25.95 -27.61
N HIS A 166 -22.07 -25.11 -26.65
CA HIS A 166 -22.57 -23.73 -26.52
C HIS A 166 -22.07 -22.79 -27.64
N LYS A 167 -21.02 -23.17 -28.37
CA LYS A 167 -20.57 -22.46 -29.59
C LYS A 167 -21.31 -22.93 -30.84
N ALA A 168 -21.64 -24.22 -30.93
CA ALA A 168 -22.40 -24.78 -32.06
C ALA A 168 -23.86 -24.28 -32.10
N SER A 169 -24.47 -23.96 -30.95
CA SER A 169 -25.85 -23.47 -30.87
C SER A 169 -26.02 -21.97 -31.22
N ARG A 170 -25.22 -21.43 -32.15
CA ARG A 170 -25.24 -20.01 -32.54
C ARG A 170 -25.10 -19.74 -34.04
N GLU A 171 -24.97 -20.74 -34.90
CA GLU A 171 -24.72 -20.58 -36.35
C GLU A 171 -25.64 -21.47 -37.22
N GLU A 172 -26.91 -21.07 -37.35
CA GLU A 172 -27.92 -21.46 -38.36
C GLU A 172 -29.08 -20.45 -38.18
N GLU A 173 -29.65 -19.75 -39.17
CA GLU A 173 -29.48 -19.70 -40.64
C GLU A 173 -29.09 -18.24 -41.06
N TYR A 174 -28.58 -17.94 -42.26
CA TYR A 174 -29.32 -17.70 -43.52
C TYR A 174 -28.33 -17.65 -44.73
N PRO A 175 -28.78 -17.78 -46.00
CA PRO A 175 -27.96 -18.33 -47.09
C PRO A 175 -26.98 -17.37 -47.78
N LEU A 176 -26.01 -17.97 -48.49
CA LEU A 176 -25.01 -17.29 -49.31
C LEU A 176 -25.64 -16.49 -50.47
N PHE A 177 -25.02 -15.35 -50.79
CA PHE A 177 -25.13 -14.71 -52.11
C PHE A 177 -23.73 -14.42 -52.64
N ASP A 178 -23.33 -15.09 -53.72
CA ASP A 178 -22.02 -14.93 -54.37
C ASP A 178 -22.16 -13.99 -55.58
N PRO A 179 -21.56 -12.80 -55.57
CA PRO A 179 -21.72 -11.80 -56.63
C PRO A 179 -20.86 -12.07 -57.88
N SER A 180 -20.08 -13.15 -57.95
CA SER A 180 -19.10 -13.40 -59.03
C SER A 180 -19.69 -13.76 -60.40
N ASN A 181 -21.01 -14.01 -60.50
CA ASN A 181 -21.63 -14.66 -61.67
C ASN A 181 -22.46 -13.77 -62.62
N TYR A 182 -22.43 -12.43 -62.50
CA TYR A 182 -23.08 -11.56 -63.48
C TYR A 182 -22.20 -10.40 -63.95
N VAL A 183 -21.79 -10.49 -65.22
CA VAL A 183 -21.30 -9.37 -66.03
C VAL A 183 -22.46 -8.89 -66.91
N PHE A 184 -22.82 -7.61 -66.86
CA PHE A 184 -23.13 -6.81 -68.05
C PHE A 184 -23.04 -5.30 -67.73
N GLN A 185 -23.30 -4.47 -68.74
CA GLN A 185 -22.93 -3.05 -68.79
C GLN A 185 -23.93 -2.11 -68.06
N ASP A 186 -23.46 -0.88 -67.84
CA ASP A 186 -24.22 0.34 -67.52
C ASP A 186 -24.91 0.46 -66.13
N TYR A 187 -24.20 1.22 -65.27
CA TYR A 187 -24.68 2.24 -64.30
C TYR A 187 -25.97 2.96 -64.78
N PRO A 188 -26.94 3.47 -63.94
CA PRO A 188 -26.73 4.20 -62.65
C PRO A 188 -27.81 4.13 -61.50
N HIS A 189 -27.42 4.59 -60.28
CA HIS A 189 -28.23 5.36 -59.27
C HIS A 189 -29.51 4.73 -58.59
N PRO A 190 -30.24 5.40 -57.64
CA PRO A 190 -29.81 5.93 -56.32
C PRO A 190 -30.76 5.63 -55.08
N ARG A 191 -30.26 5.89 -53.85
CA ARG A 191 -30.91 6.17 -52.52
C ARG A 191 -32.42 5.86 -52.26
N THR A 192 -32.74 5.27 -51.08
CA THR A 192 -33.50 5.95 -49.96
C THR A 192 -33.56 5.23 -48.58
N GLN A 193 -33.30 6.02 -47.53
CA GLN A 193 -33.92 6.06 -46.17
C GLN A 193 -33.97 4.88 -45.17
N MET A 194 -34.27 5.25 -43.91
CA MET A 194 -34.17 4.49 -42.65
C MET A 194 -35.52 3.92 -42.18
N TYR A 195 -35.48 3.01 -41.19
CA TYR A 195 -36.62 2.70 -40.31
C TYR A 195 -36.14 2.47 -38.86
N THR A 196 -36.95 2.89 -37.88
CA THR A 196 -36.69 2.70 -36.44
C THR A 196 -37.79 1.84 -35.79
N PRO A 197 -37.46 0.87 -34.92
CA PRO A 197 -38.44 0.15 -34.11
C PRO A 197 -38.87 0.96 -32.86
N SER A 198 -39.97 0.54 -32.22
CA SER A 198 -40.80 1.35 -31.32
C SER A 198 -40.69 1.03 -29.82
N GLU A 199 -41.35 1.86 -29.02
CA GLU A 199 -41.52 1.72 -27.57
C GLU A 199 -42.30 0.45 -27.17
N ASP A 200 -41.79 -0.30 -26.18
CA ASP A 200 -42.63 -1.18 -25.32
C ASP A 200 -41.93 -1.65 -24.01
N PHE A 201 -40.65 -1.29 -23.79
CA PHE A 201 -39.85 -1.87 -22.68
C PHE A 201 -40.02 -1.16 -21.32
N CYS A 202 -40.63 0.02 -21.25
CA CYS A 202 -40.67 0.84 -20.03
C CYS A 202 -41.67 0.37 -18.95
N HIS A 203 -42.77 -0.30 -19.33
CA HIS A 203 -43.87 -0.56 -18.38
C HIS A 203 -43.56 -1.65 -17.33
N VAL A 204 -42.74 -2.65 -17.65
CA VAL A 204 -42.42 -3.75 -16.72
C VAL A 204 -41.55 -3.25 -15.56
N CYS A 205 -40.55 -2.42 -15.84
CA CYS A 205 -39.65 -1.87 -14.81
C CYS A 205 -40.38 -1.00 -13.78
N TRP A 206 -41.39 -0.22 -14.21
CA TRP A 206 -42.22 0.60 -13.32
C TRP A 206 -43.01 -0.24 -12.31
N VAL A 207 -43.61 -1.36 -12.75
CA VAL A 207 -44.39 -2.24 -11.85
C VAL A 207 -43.49 -2.87 -10.78
N VAL A 208 -42.28 -3.31 -11.16
CA VAL A 208 -41.31 -3.90 -10.22
C VAL A 208 -40.85 -2.89 -9.17
N LEU A 209 -40.48 -1.67 -9.59
CA LEU A 209 -40.05 -0.60 -8.68
C LEU A 209 -41.17 -0.20 -7.70
N PHE A 210 -42.42 -0.11 -8.17
CA PHE A 210 -43.56 0.22 -7.31
C PHE A 210 -43.84 -0.88 -6.27
N PHE A 211 -43.62 -2.15 -6.62
CA PHE A 211 -43.79 -3.28 -5.70
C PHE A 211 -42.74 -3.26 -4.58
N PHE A 212 -41.46 -3.02 -4.90
CA PHE A 212 -40.41 -2.88 -3.89
C PHE A 212 -40.65 -1.68 -2.95
N PHE A 213 -41.09 -0.54 -3.49
CA PHE A 213 -41.45 0.62 -2.68
C PHE A 213 -42.60 0.30 -1.70
N PHE A 214 -43.64 -0.41 -2.17
CA PHE A 214 -44.76 -0.80 -1.32
C PHE A 214 -44.36 -1.80 -0.22
N CYS A 215 -43.52 -2.79 -0.53
CA CYS A 215 -42.95 -3.70 0.47
C CYS A 215 -42.12 -2.94 1.54
N TRP A 216 -41.31 -1.96 1.13
CA TRP A 216 -40.54 -1.14 2.07
C TRP A 216 -41.44 -0.31 2.99
N VAL A 217 -42.49 0.32 2.45
CA VAL A 217 -43.49 1.07 3.24
C VAL A 217 -44.22 0.17 4.23
N VAL A 218 -44.61 -1.05 3.85
CA VAL A 218 -45.27 -2.00 4.78
C VAL A 218 -44.35 -2.37 5.94
N VAL A 219 -43.07 -2.70 5.67
CA VAL A 219 -42.08 -3.00 6.71
C VAL A 219 -41.87 -1.81 7.65
N VAL A 220 -41.77 -0.59 7.13
CA VAL A 220 -41.64 0.63 7.95
C VAL A 220 -42.89 0.85 8.82
N VAL A 221 -44.10 0.61 8.31
CA VAL A 221 -45.34 0.76 9.10
C VAL A 221 -45.43 -0.29 10.23
N GLU A 222 -45.03 -1.54 9.98
CA GLU A 222 -45.02 -2.58 11.02
C GLU A 222 -43.92 -2.38 12.07
N VAL A 223 -42.76 -1.83 11.70
CA VAL A 223 -41.64 -1.55 12.63
C VAL A 223 -41.92 -0.35 13.54
N TYR A 224 -42.62 0.69 13.05
CA TYR A 224 -42.79 1.96 13.79
C TYR A 224 -44.19 2.20 14.41
N GLY A 225 -45.16 1.30 14.22
CA GLY A 225 -46.34 1.19 15.10
C GLY A 225 -47.31 2.39 15.11
N LEU A 226 -47.43 3.11 13.99
CA LEU A 226 -48.28 4.31 13.88
C LEU A 226 -49.78 3.96 13.76
N SER A 227 -50.49 3.98 14.89
CA SER A 227 -51.88 3.52 15.06
C SER A 227 -52.97 4.45 14.50
N SER A 228 -52.64 5.37 13.57
CA SER A 228 -53.55 6.42 13.06
C SER A 228 -53.99 6.27 11.59
N LEU A 229 -53.47 5.29 10.84
CA LEU A 229 -53.77 5.09 9.41
C LEU A 229 -54.85 4.03 9.10
N CYS A 230 -55.56 3.53 10.11
CA CYS A 230 -56.46 2.37 9.98
C CYS A 230 -57.71 2.62 9.08
N LEU A 231 -58.08 3.88 8.85
CA LEU A 231 -59.28 4.27 8.08
C LEU A 231 -59.13 4.24 6.55
N MET A 232 -57.91 4.09 6.01
CA MET A 232 -57.69 4.02 4.56
C MET A 232 -57.63 2.57 4.02
N ARG A 233 -57.86 1.56 4.87
CA ARG A 233 -57.67 0.15 4.54
C ARG A 233 -58.87 -0.54 3.86
N SER A 234 -60.09 -0.03 4.03
CA SER A 234 -61.30 -0.64 3.45
C SER A 234 -61.44 -0.39 1.95
N ASN A 235 -61.53 0.89 1.56
CA ASN A 235 -62.03 1.27 0.24
C ASN A 235 -61.05 0.94 -0.90
N PHE A 236 -59.75 0.83 -0.62
CA PHE A 236 -58.74 0.54 -1.64
C PHE A 236 -58.63 -0.96 -1.95
N LEU A 237 -58.76 -1.82 -0.94
CA LEU A 237 -58.80 -3.28 -1.12
C LEU A 237 -60.05 -3.71 -1.91
N GLU A 238 -61.18 -3.04 -1.69
CA GLU A 238 -62.42 -3.32 -2.42
C GLU A 238 -62.33 -2.97 -3.91
N GLN A 239 -61.64 -1.87 -4.26
CA GLN A 239 -61.36 -1.53 -5.66
C GLN A 239 -60.32 -2.46 -6.31
N PHE A 240 -59.27 -2.83 -5.59
CA PHE A 240 -58.21 -3.71 -6.11
C PHE A 240 -58.72 -5.14 -6.37
N CYS A 241 -59.59 -5.67 -5.51
CA CYS A 241 -60.27 -6.96 -5.74
C CYS A 241 -61.17 -6.94 -6.98
N ASN A 242 -61.95 -5.87 -7.19
CA ASN A 242 -62.78 -5.71 -8.39
C ASN A 242 -61.94 -5.65 -9.68
N PHE A 243 -60.75 -5.03 -9.65
CA PHE A 243 -59.86 -4.98 -10.81
C PHE A 243 -59.30 -6.36 -11.19
N ILE A 244 -58.99 -7.21 -10.20
CA ILE A 244 -58.46 -8.56 -10.42
C ILE A 244 -59.56 -9.55 -10.86
N GLN A 245 -60.80 -9.39 -10.42
CA GLN A 245 -61.91 -10.32 -10.71
C GLN A 245 -62.34 -10.39 -12.19
N ILE A 246 -61.86 -9.50 -13.07
CA ILE A 246 -62.19 -9.51 -14.50
C ILE A 246 -61.37 -10.57 -15.28
N ARG A 247 -60.30 -11.14 -14.71
CA ARG A 247 -59.53 -12.25 -15.34
C ARG A 247 -59.08 -13.34 -14.37
N THR A 248 -59.99 -14.23 -13.96
CA THR A 248 -59.74 -15.69 -13.80
C THR A 248 -61.02 -16.43 -13.40
N SER A 249 -61.19 -17.67 -13.85
CA SER A 249 -62.42 -18.45 -13.68
C SER A 249 -62.22 -19.74 -12.87
N THR A 250 -62.85 -19.80 -11.69
CA THR A 250 -63.19 -21.04 -10.92
C THR A 250 -62.01 -21.76 -10.19
N PRO A 251 -62.23 -22.73 -9.25
CA PRO A 251 -62.15 -22.36 -7.82
C PRO A 251 -61.64 -23.39 -6.76
N ARG A 252 -60.88 -22.91 -5.74
CA ARG A 252 -60.86 -23.37 -4.30
C ARG A 252 -60.36 -24.82 -3.97
N PRO A 253 -60.19 -25.22 -2.68
CA PRO A 253 -59.89 -24.49 -1.41
C PRO A 253 -58.78 -25.16 -0.51
N ASN A 254 -58.64 -24.65 0.74
CA ASN A 254 -58.00 -25.25 1.96
C ASN A 254 -56.46 -25.10 2.10
N LEU A 255 -55.86 -24.94 3.30
CA LEU A 255 -56.37 -24.80 4.69
C LEU A 255 -55.50 -23.83 5.54
N HIS A 256 -55.95 -23.47 6.75
CA HIS A 256 -55.31 -22.56 7.72
C HIS A 256 -54.42 -23.27 8.78
N SER A 257 -53.81 -22.46 9.67
CA SER A 257 -53.09 -22.79 10.93
C SER A 257 -51.59 -23.10 10.79
N ASN A 258 -50.70 -22.75 11.74
CA ASN A 258 -50.84 -21.91 12.94
C ASN A 258 -49.47 -21.29 13.30
N LEU A 259 -49.42 -20.01 13.69
CA LEU A 259 -48.22 -19.42 14.31
C LEU A 259 -48.59 -18.21 15.19
N SER A 260 -48.81 -18.50 16.47
CA SER A 260 -48.91 -17.53 17.56
C SER A 260 -48.09 -18.07 18.75
N LEU A 261 -47.76 -17.20 19.71
CA LEU A 261 -46.88 -17.47 20.88
C LEU A 261 -45.36 -17.51 20.59
N GLU A 262 -44.73 -16.33 20.41
CA GLU A 262 -43.44 -16.05 21.09
C GLU A 262 -43.11 -14.55 21.32
N PHE A 263 -44.12 -13.66 21.28
CA PHE A 263 -43.96 -12.23 21.58
C PHE A 263 -43.82 -11.95 23.09
N ALA A 264 -42.68 -12.30 23.69
CA ALA A 264 -42.40 -12.10 25.12
C ALA A 264 -41.02 -11.53 25.48
N ALA A 265 -40.00 -11.65 24.60
CA ALA A 265 -38.59 -11.53 25.02
C ALA A 265 -37.84 -10.23 24.65
N GLN A 266 -38.43 -9.30 23.88
CA GLN A 266 -37.67 -8.21 23.23
C GLN A 266 -37.94 -6.79 23.78
N LYS A 267 -38.41 -6.66 25.03
CA LYS A 267 -38.87 -5.39 25.62
C LYS A 267 -37.83 -4.63 26.49
N ARG A 268 -36.52 -4.85 26.25
CA ARG A 268 -35.41 -4.16 26.95
C ARG A 268 -34.19 -3.90 26.04
N TRP A 269 -34.28 -2.92 25.13
CA TRP A 269 -33.06 -2.39 24.47
C TRP A 269 -33.13 -0.92 24.04
N VAL A 270 -34.28 -0.41 23.59
CA VAL A 270 -34.39 0.95 23.05
C VAL A 270 -34.47 2.01 24.15
N LYS A 271 -33.32 2.48 24.64
CA LYS A 271 -33.21 3.70 25.48
C LYS A 271 -31.89 4.47 25.30
N LYS A 272 -31.58 4.91 24.08
CA LYS A 272 -30.77 6.13 23.86
C LYS A 272 -30.91 6.68 22.44
N ASN A 273 -30.61 7.98 22.33
CA ASN A 273 -30.46 8.82 21.14
C ASN A 273 -31.76 9.20 20.40
N HIS A 274 -31.87 10.50 20.15
CA HIS A 274 -33.00 11.20 19.55
C HIS A 274 -32.44 12.36 18.71
N ASN A 275 -33.27 12.95 17.83
CA ASN A 275 -33.04 14.21 17.11
C ASN A 275 -31.96 14.25 16.02
N ALA A 276 -32.41 14.02 14.78
CA ALA A 276 -32.02 14.85 13.63
C ALA A 276 -33.14 14.83 12.56
N GLN A 277 -33.45 13.63 12.06
CA GLN A 277 -34.33 13.40 10.90
C GLN A 277 -35.80 13.80 11.10
N HIS A 278 -36.29 13.89 12.35
CA HIS A 278 -37.72 13.98 12.67
C HIS A 278 -38.40 15.29 12.22
N LYS A 279 -37.64 16.35 11.89
CA LYS A 279 -38.17 17.62 11.37
C LYS A 279 -38.42 17.59 9.85
N VAL A 280 -37.61 16.86 9.09
CA VAL A 280 -37.70 16.81 7.62
C VAL A 280 -38.95 16.04 7.17
N PHE A 281 -39.16 14.85 7.74
CA PHE A 281 -40.31 14.00 7.38
C PHE A 281 -41.68 14.64 7.70
N VAL A 282 -41.78 15.44 8.77
CA VAL A 282 -43.02 16.15 9.11
C VAL A 282 -43.36 17.24 8.08
N GLY A 283 -42.35 17.94 7.55
CA GLY A 283 -42.54 18.93 6.47
C GLY A 283 -43.02 18.30 5.17
N ILE A 284 -42.40 17.18 4.76
CA ILE A 284 -42.77 16.44 3.54
C ILE A 284 -44.21 15.90 3.64
N GLY A 285 -44.58 15.31 4.80
CA GLY A 285 -45.93 14.81 5.03
C GLY A 285 -47.01 15.89 4.91
N ALA A 286 -46.75 17.08 5.44
CA ALA A 286 -47.68 18.22 5.33
C ALA A 286 -47.86 18.68 3.86
N ALA A 287 -46.78 18.74 3.08
CA ALA A 287 -46.83 19.16 1.68
C ALA A 287 -47.66 18.20 0.80
N VAL A 288 -47.51 16.88 1.00
CA VAL A 288 -48.27 15.87 0.25
C VAL A 288 -49.78 15.94 0.57
N VAL A 289 -50.14 16.14 1.84
CA VAL A 289 -51.56 16.33 2.23
C VAL A 289 -52.15 17.60 1.63
N PHE A 290 -51.37 18.68 1.52
CA PHE A 290 -51.82 19.92 0.88
C PHE A 290 -52.00 19.79 -0.64
N TRP A 291 -51.11 19.05 -1.32
CA TRP A 291 -51.21 18.77 -2.76
C TRP A 291 -52.48 17.97 -3.14
N LEU A 292 -52.90 17.03 -2.28
CA LEU A 292 -54.13 16.25 -2.44
C LEU A 292 -55.42 17.06 -2.17
N ALA A 293 -55.33 18.26 -1.61
CA ALA A 293 -56.49 19.09 -1.26
C ALA A 293 -56.93 20.07 -2.36
N LEU A 294 -56.10 20.30 -3.39
CA LEU A 294 -56.34 21.27 -4.46
C LEU A 294 -57.07 20.65 -5.67
N LYS A 295 -57.94 21.43 -6.33
CA LYS A 295 -58.65 21.06 -7.55
C LYS A 295 -58.56 22.17 -8.60
N GLY A 296 -58.40 21.80 -9.87
CA GLY A 296 -58.32 22.73 -10.99
C GLY A 296 -56.89 23.11 -11.37
N ASP A 297 -56.75 24.15 -12.19
CA ASP A 297 -55.48 24.55 -12.83
C ASP A 297 -54.35 24.89 -11.83
N ASP A 298 -54.69 25.22 -10.58
CA ASP A 298 -53.72 25.41 -9.48
C ASP A 298 -52.82 24.18 -9.26
N GLN A 299 -53.28 22.96 -9.57
CA GLN A 299 -52.43 21.78 -9.54
C GLN A 299 -51.27 21.86 -10.54
N ILE A 300 -51.44 22.50 -11.70
CA ILE A 300 -50.36 22.65 -12.70
C ILE A 300 -49.30 23.62 -12.18
N LEU A 301 -49.72 24.73 -11.57
CA LEU A 301 -48.80 25.71 -10.97
C LEU A 301 -48.05 25.11 -9.78
N MET A 302 -48.74 24.46 -8.85
CA MET A 302 -48.11 23.78 -7.71
C MET A 302 -47.21 22.60 -8.12
N THR A 303 -47.60 21.81 -9.13
CA THR A 303 -46.74 20.71 -9.62
C THR A 303 -45.47 21.25 -10.27
N ARG A 304 -45.54 22.35 -11.02
CA ARG A 304 -44.34 23.05 -11.51
C ARG A 304 -43.49 23.60 -10.37
N LEU A 305 -44.09 24.16 -9.31
CA LEU A 305 -43.36 24.65 -8.14
C LEU A 305 -42.66 23.52 -7.37
N VAL A 306 -43.33 22.39 -7.18
CA VAL A 306 -42.78 21.20 -6.51
C VAL A 306 -41.68 20.55 -7.35
N VAL A 307 -41.83 20.47 -8.69
CA VAL A 307 -40.77 20.00 -9.58
C VAL A 307 -39.57 20.97 -9.58
N PHE A 308 -39.80 22.28 -9.55
CA PHE A 308 -38.72 23.28 -9.45
C PHE A 308 -37.99 23.20 -8.09
N LEU A 309 -38.72 23.00 -6.99
CA LEU A 309 -38.14 22.77 -5.67
C LEU A 309 -37.43 21.42 -5.55
N LEU A 310 -37.91 20.36 -6.25
CA LEU A 310 -37.19 19.09 -6.37
C LEU A 310 -35.93 19.22 -7.22
N LEU A 311 -35.95 20.01 -8.30
CA LEU A 311 -34.77 20.30 -9.12
C LEU A 311 -33.75 21.15 -8.35
N LEU A 312 -34.19 22.10 -7.50
CA LEU A 312 -33.33 22.83 -6.58
C LEU A 312 -32.79 21.95 -5.44
N ALA A 313 -33.60 21.04 -4.91
CA ALA A 313 -33.14 20.05 -3.93
C ALA A 313 -32.14 19.05 -4.55
N LEU A 314 -32.33 18.69 -5.83
CA LEU A 314 -31.40 17.85 -6.59
C LEU A 314 -30.13 18.61 -6.98
N SER A 315 -30.19 19.89 -7.37
CA SER A 315 -28.98 20.68 -7.62
C SER A 315 -28.17 20.92 -6.35
N ASN A 316 -28.84 21.05 -5.20
CA ASN A 316 -28.18 21.17 -3.90
C ASN A 316 -27.77 19.80 -3.31
N ALA A 317 -28.28 18.68 -3.85
CA ALA A 317 -27.79 17.32 -3.59
C ALA A 317 -26.66 16.91 -4.55
N VAL A 318 -26.52 17.59 -5.69
CA VAL A 318 -25.27 17.70 -6.47
C VAL A 318 -24.41 18.83 -5.88
N GLY A 319 -24.38 18.90 -4.55
CA GLY A 319 -23.44 19.73 -3.81
C GLY A 319 -22.07 19.07 -3.81
N ILE A 320 -21.23 19.42 -4.79
CA ILE A 320 -19.76 19.29 -4.83
C ILE A 320 -19.16 18.09 -4.04
N ASP A 321 -19.59 16.88 -4.37
CA ASP A 321 -18.84 15.62 -4.19
C ASP A 321 -18.56 15.02 -5.59
N GLY A 322 -18.24 15.92 -6.53
CA GLY A 322 -18.10 15.68 -7.95
C GLY A 322 -16.67 15.89 -8.47
N GLU A 323 -15.66 15.72 -7.61
CA GLU A 323 -14.32 15.47 -8.12
C GLU A 323 -14.37 14.18 -8.96
N ARG A 324 -13.85 14.26 -10.20
CA ARG A 324 -13.43 13.05 -10.90
C ARG A 324 -12.19 12.52 -10.21
N ASP A 325 -12.38 11.63 -9.24
CA ASP A 325 -11.29 10.88 -8.63
C ASP A 325 -10.75 9.81 -9.60
N ASP A 326 -10.18 10.28 -10.71
CA ASP A 326 -9.46 9.52 -11.72
C ASP A 326 -8.00 9.29 -11.28
N GLY A 327 -7.74 9.38 -9.98
CA GLY A 327 -6.43 9.22 -9.36
C GLY A 327 -6.03 7.76 -9.12
N GLN A 328 -4.73 7.53 -8.92
CA GLN A 328 -4.17 6.21 -8.63
C GLN A 328 -4.42 5.78 -7.17
N CYS A 329 -4.81 6.70 -6.28
CA CYS A 329 -5.01 6.47 -4.84
C CYS A 329 -6.35 5.78 -4.46
N LYS A 330 -6.87 4.93 -5.36
CA LYS A 330 -8.16 4.24 -5.22
C LYS A 330 -8.20 3.16 -4.13
N ILE A 331 -7.05 2.79 -3.54
CA ILE A 331 -7.02 1.90 -2.36
C ILE A 331 -7.54 2.66 -1.13
N LYS A 332 -8.84 2.49 -0.86
CA LYS A 332 -9.46 2.92 0.40
C LYS A 332 -9.04 1.98 1.54
N MET A 333 -7.83 2.19 2.06
CA MET A 333 -7.47 1.78 3.42
C MET A 333 -8.35 2.54 4.42
N ALA A 334 -9.59 2.06 4.61
CA ALA A 334 -10.48 2.63 5.60
C ALA A 334 -9.92 2.42 7.01
N LEU A 335 -10.08 3.41 7.88
CA LEU A 335 -9.78 3.31 9.32
C LEU A 335 -10.83 2.42 10.00
N VAL A 336 -10.70 1.11 9.78
CA VAL A 336 -11.55 0.08 10.41
C VAL A 336 -11.12 -0.04 11.88
N PRO A 337 -12.03 0.22 12.86
CA PRO A 337 -11.70 0.09 14.27
C PRO A 337 -11.26 -1.34 14.60
N ARG A 338 -10.08 -1.48 15.23
CA ARG A 338 -9.53 -2.80 15.57
C ARG A 338 -10.41 -3.49 16.63
N PRO A 339 -10.56 -4.82 16.59
CA PRO A 339 -11.44 -5.56 17.51
C PRO A 339 -10.91 -5.59 18.96
N HIS A 340 -9.67 -5.16 19.19
CA HIS A 340 -9.06 -5.01 20.50
C HIS A 340 -8.32 -3.68 20.59
N SER A 341 -8.36 -3.04 21.76
CA SER A 341 -7.70 -1.76 22.05
C SER A 341 -7.25 -1.74 23.51
N VAL A 342 -6.06 -1.20 23.77
CA VAL A 342 -5.50 -0.99 25.13
C VAL A 342 -4.86 0.38 25.24
N SER A 343 -4.88 0.96 26.43
CA SER A 343 -4.19 2.21 26.74
C SER A 343 -2.74 1.96 27.14
N ILE A 344 -1.82 2.83 26.69
CA ILE A 344 -0.41 2.82 27.10
C ILE A 344 -0.24 2.96 28.64
N LEU A 345 -1.23 3.57 29.32
CA LEU A 345 -1.31 3.65 30.79
C LEU A 345 -1.36 2.27 31.47
N GLU A 346 -1.96 1.26 30.83
CA GLU A 346 -2.08 -0.10 31.38
C GLU A 346 -0.71 -0.79 31.51
N PHE A 347 0.30 -0.30 30.78
CA PHE A 347 1.68 -0.78 30.79
C PHE A 347 2.60 0.05 31.69
N GLY A 348 2.04 0.93 32.54
CA GLY A 348 2.77 1.73 33.52
C GLY A 348 3.39 3.02 32.98
N ALA A 349 2.96 3.49 31.82
CA ALA A 349 3.43 4.75 31.26
C ALA A 349 2.92 5.98 32.06
N VAL A 350 3.70 7.06 32.03
CA VAL A 350 3.39 8.35 32.68
C VAL A 350 3.58 9.48 31.68
N GLY A 351 2.51 10.25 31.45
CA GLY A 351 2.43 11.35 30.48
C GLY A 351 2.96 12.69 30.99
N ASP A 352 4.00 12.70 31.82
CA ASP A 352 4.55 13.90 32.49
C ASP A 352 5.63 14.65 31.69
N GLY A 353 6.04 14.12 30.54
CA GLY A 353 7.13 14.64 29.69
C GLY A 353 8.54 14.43 30.26
N LYS A 354 8.71 13.57 31.27
CA LYS A 354 10.00 13.34 31.97
C LYS A 354 10.29 11.86 32.24
N THR A 355 9.26 11.08 32.53
CA THR A 355 9.34 9.63 32.74
C THR A 355 9.60 8.94 31.40
N LEU A 356 10.62 8.09 31.34
CA LEU A 356 11.02 7.39 30.11
C LEU A 356 10.12 6.17 29.84
N ASN A 357 9.17 6.33 28.94
CA ASN A 357 8.10 5.37 28.66
C ASN A 357 8.50 4.22 27.70
N THR A 358 9.77 4.14 27.27
CA THR A 358 10.25 3.18 26.26
C THR A 358 9.86 1.72 26.56
N ILE A 359 9.98 1.32 27.83
CA ILE A 359 9.63 -0.04 28.28
C ILE A 359 8.11 -0.26 28.25
N ALA A 360 7.30 0.76 28.56
CA ALA A 360 5.84 0.65 28.47
C ALA A 360 5.38 0.50 27.00
N PHE A 361 5.95 1.26 26.06
CA PHE A 361 5.68 1.10 24.63
C PHE A 361 6.10 -0.28 24.11
N GLN A 362 7.29 -0.76 24.49
CA GLN A 362 7.77 -2.09 24.11
C GLN A 362 6.88 -3.22 24.68
N ASN A 363 6.46 -3.12 25.94
CA ASN A 363 5.55 -4.08 26.57
C ASN A 363 4.15 -4.06 25.92
N ALA A 364 3.61 -2.88 25.63
CA ALA A 364 2.32 -2.71 24.98
C ALA A 364 2.30 -3.36 23.59
N ILE A 365 3.31 -3.09 22.76
CA ILE A 365 3.41 -3.65 21.40
C ILE A 365 3.68 -5.16 21.45
N PHE A 366 4.49 -5.65 22.40
CA PHE A 366 4.68 -7.09 22.63
C PHE A 366 3.38 -7.81 23.00
N TYR A 367 2.54 -7.21 23.85
CA TYR A 367 1.22 -7.72 24.19
C TYR A 367 0.28 -7.72 22.97
N LEU A 368 0.18 -6.59 22.26
CA LEU A 368 -0.73 -6.41 21.12
C LEU A 368 -0.39 -7.33 19.93
N LYS A 369 0.88 -7.71 19.77
CA LYS A 369 1.31 -8.72 18.80
C LYS A 369 0.55 -10.06 18.92
N SER A 370 0.02 -10.40 20.10
CA SER A 370 -0.81 -11.60 20.31
C SER A 370 -2.22 -11.51 19.71
N PHE A 371 -2.57 -10.39 19.06
CA PHE A 371 -3.86 -10.15 18.39
C PHE A 371 -3.75 -10.01 16.87
N ALA A 372 -2.55 -10.15 16.28
CA ALA A 372 -2.33 -10.12 14.83
C ALA A 372 -3.30 -11.07 14.09
N ASP A 373 -3.31 -12.35 14.46
CA ASP A 373 -4.20 -13.38 13.88
C ASP A 373 -5.70 -13.21 14.20
N LYS A 374 -6.09 -12.13 14.89
CA LYS A 374 -7.46 -11.86 15.38
C LYS A 374 -8.07 -10.59 14.74
N GLY A 375 -7.48 -10.06 13.68
CA GLY A 375 -7.88 -8.79 13.04
C GLY A 375 -7.09 -7.57 13.54
N GLY A 376 -6.02 -7.80 14.29
CA GLY A 376 -5.16 -6.74 14.83
C GLY A 376 -5.66 -6.12 16.12
N ALA A 377 -4.94 -5.09 16.56
CA ALA A 377 -5.27 -4.34 17.77
C ALA A 377 -4.81 -2.89 17.71
N GLN A 378 -5.38 -2.05 18.56
CA GLN A 378 -5.06 -0.64 18.69
C GLN A 378 -4.25 -0.37 19.98
N LEU A 379 -3.18 0.40 19.86
CA LEU A 379 -2.50 1.02 21.00
C LEU A 379 -3.01 2.46 21.12
N TYR A 380 -3.72 2.76 22.20
CA TYR A 380 -4.25 4.08 22.50
C TYR A 380 -3.29 4.86 23.40
N VAL A 381 -2.90 6.05 22.94
CA VAL A 381 -2.02 6.99 23.65
C VAL A 381 -2.86 8.21 24.04
N PRO A 382 -3.25 8.35 25.32
CA PRO A 382 -4.10 9.45 25.75
C PRO A 382 -3.39 10.80 25.76
N SER A 383 -4.14 11.87 25.96
CA SER A 383 -3.65 13.23 26.12
C SER A 383 -2.59 13.31 27.23
N GLY A 384 -1.46 13.96 26.95
CA GLY A 384 -0.28 13.95 27.81
C GLY A 384 1.05 13.95 27.05
N ARG A 385 2.17 14.01 27.78
CA ARG A 385 3.53 14.13 27.21
C ARG A 385 4.33 12.85 27.46
N TRP A 386 4.58 12.07 26.41
CA TRP A 386 5.09 10.70 26.48
C TRP A 386 6.55 10.65 26.02
N LEU A 387 7.49 10.96 26.92
CA LEU A 387 8.93 10.86 26.63
C LEU A 387 9.33 9.40 26.41
N THR A 388 10.01 9.11 25.31
CA THR A 388 10.45 7.75 24.95
C THR A 388 11.74 7.75 24.13
N GLY A 389 12.47 6.64 24.20
CA GLY A 389 13.48 6.25 23.23
C GLY A 389 12.88 5.45 22.07
N SER A 390 13.74 4.92 21.21
CA SER A 390 13.36 4.16 20.02
C SER A 390 12.52 2.91 20.35
N PHE A 391 11.39 2.72 19.66
CA PHE A 391 10.53 1.55 19.78
C PHE A 391 10.05 1.02 18.42
N SER A 392 9.70 -0.27 18.37
CA SER A 392 9.40 -0.99 17.13
C SER A 392 7.95 -1.48 17.10
N LEU A 393 7.24 -1.19 16.01
CA LEU A 393 5.85 -1.59 15.77
C LEU A 393 5.71 -3.07 15.38
N THR A 394 4.47 -3.54 15.20
CA THR A 394 4.12 -4.90 14.72
C THR A 394 3.02 -4.83 13.65
N SER A 395 2.86 -5.87 12.84
CA SER A 395 1.75 -5.99 11.87
C SER A 395 0.37 -5.95 12.53
N HIS A 396 -0.64 -5.52 11.77
CA HIS A 396 -2.04 -5.39 12.20
C HIS A 396 -2.20 -4.50 13.44
N LEU A 397 -1.43 -3.41 13.49
CA LEU A 397 -1.40 -2.46 14.59
C LEU A 397 -1.93 -1.10 14.14
N THR A 398 -2.87 -0.55 14.92
CA THR A 398 -3.22 0.87 14.86
C THR A 398 -2.59 1.58 16.06
N LEU A 399 -1.61 2.45 15.84
CA LEU A 399 -1.17 3.41 16.86
C LEU A 399 -2.11 4.62 16.80
N PHE A 400 -2.91 4.80 17.84
CA PHE A 400 -3.88 5.88 17.96
C PHE A 400 -3.42 6.89 19.01
N LEU A 401 -3.28 8.15 18.61
CA LEU A 401 -3.04 9.26 19.54
C LEU A 401 -4.37 10.00 19.81
N GLU A 402 -4.61 10.42 21.04
CA GLU A 402 -5.69 11.33 21.44
C GLU A 402 -5.28 12.81 21.20
N GLY A 403 -6.26 13.72 21.20
CA GLY A 403 -5.98 15.16 21.13
C GLY A 403 -5.12 15.64 22.29
N GLY A 404 -4.06 16.40 21.99
CA GLY A 404 -3.05 16.80 22.99
C GLY A 404 -2.13 15.67 23.48
N ALA A 405 -2.18 14.47 22.88
CA ALA A 405 -1.13 13.47 23.08
C ALA A 405 0.13 13.88 22.30
N ILE A 406 1.25 14.00 23.00
CA ILE A 406 2.56 14.38 22.44
C ILE A 406 3.56 13.27 22.75
N ILE A 407 3.93 12.46 21.77
CA ILE A 407 5.07 11.55 21.88
C ILE A 407 6.35 12.37 21.72
N LEU A 408 7.28 12.25 22.67
CA LEU A 408 8.51 13.06 22.75
C LEU A 408 9.74 12.16 22.57
N GLY A 409 10.56 12.46 21.57
CA GLY A 409 11.88 11.86 21.38
C GLY A 409 12.86 12.31 22.47
N THR A 410 13.48 11.35 23.15
CA THR A 410 14.52 11.67 24.14
C THR A 410 15.79 12.22 23.50
N GLN A 411 16.41 13.22 24.12
CA GLN A 411 17.65 13.86 23.63
C GLN A 411 18.91 13.09 24.00
N ASP A 412 18.81 12.03 24.81
CA ASP A 412 19.93 11.14 25.14
C ASP A 412 20.11 10.07 24.05
N PRO A 413 21.24 10.06 23.31
CA PRO A 413 21.47 9.18 22.18
C PRO A 413 21.61 7.70 22.58
N SER A 414 21.84 7.38 23.87
CA SER A 414 21.93 5.99 24.34
C SER A 414 20.61 5.23 24.24
N HIS A 415 19.47 5.93 24.18
CA HIS A 415 18.13 5.36 24.00
C HIS A 415 17.73 5.14 22.53
N TRP A 416 18.60 5.52 21.58
CA TRP A 416 18.42 5.32 20.15
C TRP A 416 19.37 4.19 19.74
N GLY A 417 18.84 2.97 19.58
CA GLY A 417 19.69 1.80 19.36
C GLY A 417 20.44 1.89 18.04
N ILE A 418 21.76 1.70 18.04
CA ILE A 418 22.55 1.68 16.80
C ILE A 418 22.11 0.48 15.94
N VAL A 419 21.94 0.70 14.65
CA VAL A 419 21.59 -0.31 13.64
C VAL A 419 22.48 -0.16 12.40
N GLU A 420 22.52 -1.21 11.59
CA GLU A 420 23.25 -1.23 10.33
C GLU A 420 22.67 -0.22 9.30
N PRO A 421 23.49 0.19 8.33
CA PRO A 421 23.05 0.90 7.13
C PRO A 421 21.90 0.22 6.40
N LEU A 422 21.21 1.01 5.57
CA LEU A 422 20.28 0.46 4.59
C LEU A 422 21.07 -0.27 3.48
N PRO A 423 20.65 -1.48 3.06
CA PRO A 423 21.39 -2.28 2.08
C PRO A 423 21.48 -1.63 0.68
N SER A 424 20.58 -0.70 0.35
CA SER A 424 20.65 0.13 -0.87
C SER A 424 21.54 1.38 -0.74
N TYR A 425 22.16 1.61 0.42
CA TYR A 425 23.05 2.75 0.69
C TYR A 425 24.49 2.35 1.05
N GLY A 426 24.74 1.10 1.45
CA GLY A 426 26.06 0.59 1.84
C GLY A 426 26.59 1.07 3.20
N ARG A 427 26.39 2.35 3.52
CA ARG A 427 26.87 3.06 4.71
C ARG A 427 25.83 4.01 5.30
N GLY A 428 26.10 4.58 6.46
CA GLY A 428 25.37 5.74 6.96
C GLY A 428 25.49 6.94 6.03
N ILE A 429 24.37 7.66 5.87
CA ILE A 429 24.21 8.79 4.93
C ILE A 429 25.22 9.91 5.24
N GLU A 430 25.36 10.26 6.52
CA GLU A 430 26.17 11.40 6.97
C GLU A 430 27.59 10.93 7.33
N LEU A 431 27.68 9.80 8.02
CA LEU A 431 28.92 9.25 8.57
C LEU A 431 29.08 7.77 8.20
N PRO A 432 30.31 7.29 7.92
CA PRO A 432 30.57 5.89 7.61
C PRO A 432 30.31 5.00 8.84
N GLY A 433 29.90 3.75 8.58
CA GLY A 433 29.44 2.84 9.64
C GLY A 433 27.94 2.95 9.89
N GLY A 434 27.53 2.65 11.13
CA GLY A 434 26.12 2.52 11.52
C GLY A 434 25.34 3.83 11.62
N ARG A 435 24.06 3.70 11.95
CA ARG A 435 23.10 4.80 12.13
C ARG A 435 22.28 4.61 13.40
N TYR A 436 21.76 5.69 13.97
CA TYR A 436 20.79 5.61 15.07
C TYR A 436 19.42 5.13 14.55
N ARG A 437 18.80 4.18 15.25
CA ARG A 437 17.43 3.72 14.95
C ARG A 437 16.40 4.81 15.24
N SER A 438 15.53 5.05 14.27
CA SER A 438 14.41 6.00 14.33
C SER A 438 13.48 5.82 15.54
N LEU A 439 12.82 6.91 15.96
CA LEU A 439 12.00 6.95 17.18
C LEU A 439 10.87 5.91 17.14
N ILE A 440 10.12 5.92 16.04
CA ILE A 440 9.15 4.89 15.70
C ILE A 440 9.71 4.12 14.49
N THR A 441 9.87 2.80 14.63
CA THR A 441 10.37 1.97 13.52
C THR A 441 9.53 0.72 13.26
N GLY A 442 9.59 0.19 12.04
CA GLY A 442 8.99 -1.09 11.65
C GLY A 442 9.87 -1.84 10.66
N TYR A 443 9.87 -3.17 10.71
CA TYR A 443 10.56 -4.02 9.73
C TYR A 443 9.68 -5.21 9.35
N ASN A 444 9.43 -5.40 8.05
CA ASN A 444 8.59 -6.47 7.50
C ASN A 444 7.21 -6.51 8.18
N LEU A 445 6.55 -5.35 8.25
CA LEU A 445 5.20 -5.21 8.79
C LEU A 445 4.16 -5.24 7.67
N THR A 446 2.92 -5.54 8.04
CA THR A 446 1.75 -5.59 7.16
C THR A 446 0.58 -4.94 7.88
N ASP A 447 -0.21 -4.11 7.19
CA ASP A 447 -1.44 -3.51 7.73
C ASP A 447 -1.17 -2.70 9.01
N VAL A 448 -0.47 -1.57 8.85
CA VAL A 448 -0.04 -0.67 9.94
C VAL A 448 -0.66 0.71 9.76
N MET A 449 -1.30 1.20 10.81
CA MET A 449 -1.97 2.51 10.82
C MET A 449 -1.38 3.41 11.91
N LEU A 450 -0.87 4.58 11.54
CA LEU A 450 -0.51 5.67 12.44
C LEU A 450 -1.56 6.75 12.30
N ALA A 451 -2.45 6.89 13.27
CA ALA A 451 -3.67 7.69 13.11
C ALA A 451 -4.08 8.48 14.35
N PHE A 452 -4.83 9.54 14.11
CA PHE A 452 -5.64 10.24 15.10
C PHE A 452 -7.04 10.47 14.48
N ILE A 453 -8.07 10.47 15.31
CA ILE A 453 -9.44 10.90 14.93
C ILE A 453 -10.09 11.53 16.16
N ASP A 454 -10.18 12.85 16.21
CA ASP A 454 -11.05 13.55 17.16
C ASP A 454 -11.79 14.71 16.48
N CYS A 455 -13.04 14.92 16.89
CA CYS A 455 -13.85 16.06 16.51
C CYS A 455 -13.48 17.34 17.29
N ALA A 456 -12.57 17.25 18.28
CA ALA A 456 -12.11 18.38 19.09
C ALA A 456 -11.15 19.35 18.37
N GLY A 457 -10.46 18.92 17.30
CA GLY A 457 -9.64 19.77 16.43
C GLY A 457 -8.12 19.80 16.71
N ASP A 458 -7.67 19.39 17.90
CA ASP A 458 -6.23 19.32 18.24
C ASP A 458 -5.64 17.96 17.85
N ASN A 459 -4.81 17.90 16.79
CA ASN A 459 -4.18 16.67 16.32
C ASN A 459 -3.20 16.04 17.33
N GLY A 460 -3.15 14.69 17.32
CA GLY A 460 -2.08 13.94 17.98
C GLY A 460 -0.70 14.29 17.40
N THR A 461 0.29 14.47 18.27
CA THR A 461 1.61 15.03 17.91
C THR A 461 2.76 14.06 18.23
N ILE A 462 3.76 14.03 17.34
CA ILE A 462 5.02 13.30 17.52
C ILE A 462 6.16 14.31 17.32
N ASP A 463 6.90 14.62 18.38
CA ASP A 463 7.97 15.62 18.41
C ASP A 463 9.32 14.94 18.66
N GLY A 464 10.24 15.07 17.70
CA GLY A 464 11.56 14.43 17.74
C GLY A 464 12.58 15.12 18.64
N GLN A 465 12.29 16.32 19.16
CA GLN A 465 13.22 17.17 19.93
C GLN A 465 14.59 17.36 19.25
N GLY A 466 14.60 17.48 17.93
CA GLY A 466 15.79 17.38 17.05
C GLY A 466 16.93 18.37 17.28
N SER A 467 16.73 19.47 18.02
CA SER A 467 17.70 20.56 18.17
C SER A 467 19.11 20.12 18.61
N VAL A 468 19.20 19.17 19.54
CA VAL A 468 20.49 18.65 20.03
C VAL A 468 21.23 17.87 18.93
N TRP A 469 20.49 17.17 18.07
CA TRP A 469 21.05 16.45 16.91
C TRP A 469 21.51 17.42 15.81
N TRP A 470 20.81 18.54 15.63
CA TRP A 470 21.19 19.61 14.72
C TRP A 470 22.46 20.32 15.19
N GLU A 471 22.61 20.55 16.50
CA GLU A 471 23.84 21.08 17.10
C GLU A 471 25.02 20.11 16.90
N TRP A 472 24.83 18.81 17.11
CA TRP A 472 25.88 17.81 16.84
C TRP A 472 26.24 17.67 15.36
N PHE A 473 25.28 17.81 14.45
CA PHE A 473 25.52 17.84 13.02
C PHE A 473 26.38 19.05 12.63
N ASN A 474 25.93 20.26 12.98
CA ASN A 474 26.64 21.51 12.66
C ASN A 474 28.04 21.58 13.30
N SER A 475 28.20 21.08 14.52
CA SER A 475 29.50 20.99 15.21
C SER A 475 30.37 19.80 14.79
N HIS A 476 29.91 18.97 13.84
CA HIS A 476 30.62 17.79 13.34
C HIS A 476 31.01 16.79 14.46
N SER A 477 30.16 16.66 15.48
CA SER A 477 30.41 15.87 16.71
C SER A 477 29.53 14.61 16.83
N LEU A 478 28.75 14.30 15.79
CA LEU A 478 28.02 13.03 15.66
C LEU A 478 28.99 11.82 15.61
N ASN A 479 28.60 10.71 16.26
CA ASN A 479 29.34 9.43 16.19
C ASN A 479 28.81 8.50 15.08
N TYR A 480 27.54 8.65 14.70
CA TYR A 480 26.81 7.84 13.73
C TYR A 480 25.77 8.73 13.04
N SER A 481 25.25 8.30 11.88
CA SER A 481 24.23 9.08 11.16
C SER A 481 22.95 9.23 12.01
N ARG A 482 22.37 10.43 12.01
CA ARG A 482 21.19 10.83 12.80
C ARG A 482 19.99 9.91 12.58
N PRO A 483 19.15 9.71 13.62
CA PRO A 483 17.92 8.94 13.48
C PRO A 483 16.86 9.71 12.69
N HIS A 484 15.77 9.04 12.35
CA HIS A 484 14.58 9.66 11.75
C HIS A 484 13.40 9.57 12.74
N LEU A 485 12.29 10.25 12.46
CA LEU A 485 11.15 10.27 13.38
C LEU A 485 10.28 9.02 13.22
N VAL A 486 9.86 8.71 11.98
CA VAL A 486 9.19 7.47 11.61
C VAL A 486 9.94 6.80 10.47
N GLU A 487 10.33 5.53 10.64
CA GLU A 487 10.96 4.73 9.59
C GLU A 487 10.35 3.33 9.48
N LEU A 488 9.73 3.02 8.34
CA LEU A 488 9.07 1.74 8.09
C LEU A 488 9.83 1.04 6.96
N ILE A 489 10.35 -0.16 7.21
CA ILE A 489 11.27 -0.88 6.31
C ILE A 489 10.61 -2.15 5.80
N SER A 490 10.69 -2.41 4.49
CA SER A 490 10.20 -3.63 3.83
C SER A 490 8.75 -3.98 4.18
N SER A 491 7.89 -2.98 4.34
CA SER A 491 6.55 -3.13 4.92
C SER A 491 5.44 -2.79 3.93
N ASP A 492 4.26 -3.37 4.11
CA ASP A 492 3.13 -3.32 3.18
C ASP A 492 1.83 -2.87 3.87
N ASP A 493 0.90 -2.29 3.12
CA ASP A 493 -0.35 -1.67 3.62
C ASP A 493 -0.11 -0.70 4.80
N ILE A 494 0.37 0.51 4.49
CA ILE A 494 0.72 1.55 5.48
C ILE A 494 -0.21 2.75 5.33
N LEU A 495 -0.84 3.17 6.43
CA LEU A 495 -1.57 4.44 6.52
C LEU A 495 -0.97 5.34 7.58
N VAL A 496 -0.69 6.61 7.23
CA VAL A 496 -0.32 7.68 8.17
C VAL A 496 -1.28 8.85 7.97
N SER A 497 -2.08 9.21 8.98
CA SER A 497 -3.16 10.20 8.81
C SER A 497 -3.52 11.02 10.04
N ASN A 498 -3.83 12.31 9.83
CA ASN A 498 -4.33 13.26 10.84
C ASN A 498 -3.35 13.52 12.00
N LEU A 499 -2.04 13.44 11.75
CA LEU A 499 -1.00 13.59 12.77
C LEU A 499 -0.11 14.80 12.50
N THR A 500 0.42 15.39 13.57
CA THR A 500 1.42 16.47 13.52
C THR A 500 2.81 15.91 13.86
N PHE A 501 3.79 16.16 13.00
CA PHE A 501 5.18 15.73 13.18
C PHE A 501 6.07 16.95 13.35
N LEU A 502 6.80 17.02 14.46
CA LEU A 502 7.64 18.16 14.82
C LEU A 502 9.11 17.78 14.97
N ASN A 503 10.00 18.70 14.61
CA ASN A 503 11.41 18.71 15.00
C ASN A 503 12.14 17.36 14.85
N SER A 504 12.06 16.68 13.69
CA SER A 504 12.82 15.44 13.51
C SER A 504 14.33 15.69 13.66
N PRO A 505 15.08 14.78 14.32
CA PRO A 505 16.54 14.78 14.28
C PRO A 505 17.10 14.85 12.86
N GLY A 506 16.42 14.22 11.89
CA GLY A 506 16.72 14.27 10.46
C GLY A 506 15.43 14.22 9.62
N TRP A 507 15.11 13.07 9.05
CA TRP A 507 13.94 12.90 8.17
C TRP A 507 12.67 12.62 8.99
N HIS A 508 11.50 13.14 8.62
CA HIS A 508 10.27 12.95 9.41
C HIS A 508 9.60 11.60 9.11
N ILE A 509 9.31 11.30 7.84
CA ILE A 509 8.60 10.07 7.45
C ILE A 509 9.36 9.34 6.34
N HIS A 510 9.95 8.20 6.67
CA HIS A 510 10.84 7.41 5.80
C HIS A 510 10.27 5.99 5.56
N PRO A 511 9.36 5.79 4.59
CA PRO A 511 9.00 4.47 4.10
C PRO A 511 10.07 3.96 3.12
N VAL A 512 10.69 2.83 3.46
CA VAL A 512 11.86 2.25 2.79
C VAL A 512 11.54 0.84 2.30
N TYR A 513 11.68 0.56 1.02
CA TYR A 513 11.30 -0.73 0.43
C TYR A 513 9.84 -1.11 0.68
N CYS A 514 8.96 -0.12 0.85
CA CYS A 514 7.56 -0.33 1.20
C CYS A 514 6.66 -0.47 -0.03
N SER A 515 5.47 -1.01 0.20
CA SER A 515 4.39 -1.10 -0.79
C SER A 515 3.09 -0.57 -0.17
N ASN A 516 2.21 -0.01 -1.02
CA ASN A 516 0.87 0.46 -0.61
C ASN A 516 0.91 1.46 0.56
N VAL A 517 1.58 2.59 0.36
CA VAL A 517 1.81 3.61 1.40
C VAL A 517 0.92 4.83 1.17
N ARG A 518 0.02 5.15 2.11
CA ARG A 518 -0.80 6.36 2.08
C ARG A 518 -0.46 7.29 3.23
N VAL A 519 -0.09 8.53 2.90
CA VAL A 519 0.11 9.64 3.83
C VAL A 519 -0.95 10.70 3.50
N HIS A 520 -1.84 11.00 4.45
CA HIS A 520 -3.04 11.79 4.17
C HIS A 520 -3.37 12.77 5.31
N ASN A 521 -3.59 14.05 5.01
CA ASN A 521 -4.00 15.06 5.99
C ASN A 521 -3.04 15.11 7.21
N ILE A 522 -1.75 15.37 6.97
CA ILE A 522 -0.76 15.53 8.04
C ILE A 522 -0.06 16.88 7.99
N THR A 523 0.45 17.30 9.15
CA THR A 523 1.28 18.51 9.29
C THR A 523 2.70 18.10 9.67
N ILE A 524 3.69 18.55 8.91
CA ILE A 524 5.12 18.42 9.25
C ILE A 524 5.69 19.82 9.47
N HIS A 525 6.38 20.06 10.60
CA HIS A 525 7.03 21.33 10.88
C HIS A 525 8.39 21.15 11.59
N ALA A 526 9.45 21.68 10.98
CA ALA A 526 10.73 21.92 11.63
C ALA A 526 11.22 23.36 11.37
N PRO A 527 11.99 23.97 12.28
CA PRO A 527 12.54 25.32 12.09
C PRO A 527 13.33 25.49 10.79
N TYR A 528 13.26 26.69 10.22
CA TYR A 528 13.89 27.03 8.93
C TYR A 528 15.42 26.91 8.91
N ASP A 529 16.07 26.87 10.08
CA ASP A 529 17.50 26.71 10.29
C ASP A 529 17.92 25.26 10.61
N SER A 530 16.98 24.30 10.60
CA SER A 530 17.26 22.90 10.90
C SER A 530 17.98 22.18 9.73
N PRO A 531 19.22 21.69 9.93
CA PRO A 531 20.09 21.21 8.85
C PRO A 531 19.69 19.81 8.36
N ASP A 532 19.59 19.65 7.04
CA ASP A 532 19.20 18.41 6.35
C ASP A 532 17.97 17.72 6.97
N THR A 533 16.96 18.52 7.38
CA THR A 533 15.65 18.01 7.78
C THR A 533 14.76 17.83 6.55
N TYR A 534 14.25 16.61 6.38
CA TYR A 534 13.38 16.24 5.25
C TYR A 534 11.98 15.94 5.77
N GLY A 535 10.95 16.26 4.98
CA GLY A 535 9.57 15.91 5.31
C GLY A 535 9.27 14.43 5.05
N ILE A 536 8.68 14.14 3.89
CA ILE A 536 8.35 12.76 3.47
C ILE A 536 9.39 12.27 2.45
N VAL A 537 9.98 11.11 2.70
CA VAL A 537 11.03 10.52 1.87
C VAL A 537 10.67 9.09 1.47
N PRO A 538 9.94 8.87 0.36
CA PRO A 538 9.74 7.55 -0.19
C PRO A 538 11.03 7.01 -0.81
N ASP A 539 11.68 6.05 -0.14
CA ASP A 539 12.87 5.35 -0.67
C ASP A 539 12.48 3.95 -1.18
N SER A 540 12.85 3.67 -2.43
CA SER A 540 12.73 2.37 -3.07
C SER A 540 11.32 1.75 -2.94
N SER A 541 10.27 2.56 -2.95
CA SER A 541 8.90 2.19 -2.53
C SER A 541 7.87 2.26 -3.67
N ASP A 542 6.87 1.38 -3.62
CA ASP A 542 5.90 1.15 -4.69
C ASP A 542 4.46 1.48 -4.25
N ASN A 543 3.66 2.08 -5.13
CA ASN A 543 2.30 2.53 -4.88
C ASN A 543 2.19 3.45 -3.66
N VAL A 544 2.64 4.70 -3.82
CA VAL A 544 2.76 5.70 -2.74
C VAL A 544 1.85 6.88 -3.02
N CYS A 545 0.96 7.20 -2.07
CA CYS A 545 0.02 8.31 -2.12
C CYS A 545 0.32 9.34 -1.03
N ILE A 546 0.48 10.61 -1.39
CA ILE A 546 0.68 11.74 -0.48
C ILE A 546 -0.38 12.80 -0.78
N GLU A 547 -1.31 13.04 0.14
CA GLU A 547 -2.53 13.82 -0.10
C GLU A 547 -2.80 14.82 1.02
N ASN A 548 -3.25 16.04 0.71
CA ASN A 548 -3.75 17.03 1.68
C ASN A 548 -2.73 17.35 2.80
N CYS A 549 -1.43 17.37 2.50
CA CYS A 549 -0.36 17.51 3.48
C CYS A 549 0.23 18.93 3.50
N THR A 550 0.54 19.45 4.70
CA THR A 550 1.26 20.71 4.90
C THR A 550 2.63 20.41 5.49
N ILE A 551 3.71 20.82 4.80
CA ILE A 551 5.08 20.44 5.14
C ILE A 551 5.97 21.69 5.11
N SER A 552 6.53 22.05 6.27
CA SER A 552 7.53 23.11 6.42
C SER A 552 8.80 22.55 7.08
N VAL A 553 9.93 22.61 6.37
CA VAL A 553 11.21 22.03 6.83
C VAL A 553 12.42 22.87 6.39
N GLY A 554 13.58 22.58 6.97
CA GLY A 554 14.83 23.23 6.62
C GLY A 554 15.41 22.82 5.26
N TYR A 555 15.24 21.56 4.85
CA TYR A 555 15.76 21.05 3.58
C TYR A 555 14.66 20.63 2.58
N ASP A 556 14.55 19.37 2.14
CA ASP A 556 13.55 18.98 1.13
C ASP A 556 12.21 18.57 1.77
N ALA A 557 11.10 19.18 1.36
CA ALA A 557 9.77 18.90 1.93
C ALA A 557 9.24 17.52 1.50
N ILE A 558 9.30 17.19 0.21
CA ILE A 558 9.11 15.81 -0.29
C ILE A 558 10.32 15.44 -1.15
N ALA A 559 10.95 14.30 -0.87
CA ALA A 559 12.10 13.81 -1.65
C ALA A 559 11.94 12.34 -2.05
N LEU A 560 11.77 12.05 -3.34
CA LEU A 560 11.73 10.67 -3.85
C LEU A 560 13.15 10.13 -4.00
N LYS A 561 13.42 8.92 -3.49
CA LYS A 561 14.74 8.26 -3.49
C LYS A 561 14.63 6.77 -3.86
N SER A 562 15.73 6.13 -4.22
CA SER A 562 15.84 4.69 -4.51
C SER A 562 17.26 4.16 -4.35
N GLY A 563 17.92 4.48 -3.23
CA GLY A 563 19.29 4.03 -2.94
C GLY A 563 20.42 4.73 -3.71
N TRP A 564 21.65 4.42 -3.30
CA TRP A 564 22.86 5.19 -3.60
C TRP A 564 23.89 4.35 -4.38
N ASP A 565 24.29 4.86 -5.55
CA ASP A 565 25.30 4.32 -6.47
C ASP A 565 25.23 2.79 -6.64
N GLU A 566 26.34 2.07 -6.57
CA GLU A 566 26.39 0.62 -6.82
C GLU A 566 25.55 -0.19 -5.81
N TYR A 567 25.33 0.33 -4.60
CA TYR A 567 24.45 -0.31 -3.62
C TYR A 567 22.98 -0.23 -4.04
N GLY A 568 22.53 0.93 -4.53
CA GLY A 568 21.19 1.10 -5.07
C GLY A 568 20.98 0.33 -6.37
N ILE A 569 21.97 0.34 -7.27
CA ILE A 569 21.96 -0.45 -8.52
C ILE A 569 21.90 -1.96 -8.22
N ALA A 570 22.71 -2.45 -7.27
CA ALA A 570 22.74 -3.87 -6.91
C ALA A 570 21.49 -4.32 -6.11
N TYR A 571 20.86 -3.42 -5.36
CA TYR A 571 19.58 -3.67 -4.70
C TYR A 571 18.43 -3.70 -5.73
N GLY A 572 18.48 -2.82 -6.73
CA GLY A 572 17.67 -2.93 -7.95
C GLY A 572 16.16 -2.74 -7.77
N ARG A 573 15.74 -1.97 -6.74
CA ARG A 573 14.32 -1.65 -6.48
C ARG A 573 14.08 -0.14 -6.70
N PRO A 574 13.22 0.24 -7.67
CA PRO A 574 12.88 1.65 -7.88
C PRO A 574 11.89 2.16 -6.83
N THR A 575 11.77 3.49 -6.74
CA THR A 575 10.52 4.13 -6.29
C THR A 575 9.61 4.32 -7.50
N THR A 576 8.38 3.82 -7.43
CA THR A 576 7.49 3.86 -8.60
C THR A 576 6.02 3.92 -8.22
N ASN A 577 5.17 4.38 -9.14
CA ASN A 577 3.72 4.52 -8.94
C ASN A 577 3.43 5.48 -7.77
N VAL A 578 3.92 6.72 -7.88
CA VAL A 578 3.80 7.73 -6.83
C VAL A 578 2.82 8.81 -7.25
N HIS A 579 1.81 9.09 -6.40
CA HIS A 579 0.83 10.13 -6.61
C HIS A 579 0.87 11.14 -5.45
N ILE A 580 1.19 12.39 -5.76
CA ILE A 580 1.24 13.51 -4.81
C ILE A 580 0.13 14.49 -5.21
N ARG A 581 -0.74 14.88 -4.27
CA ARG A 581 -1.90 15.72 -4.57
C ARG A 581 -2.25 16.70 -3.45
N ALA A 582 -2.55 17.95 -3.81
CA ALA A 582 -3.05 18.98 -2.88
C ALA A 582 -2.14 19.15 -1.65
N VAL A 583 -0.88 19.53 -1.89
CA VAL A 583 0.13 19.69 -0.83
C VAL A 583 0.68 21.12 -0.76
N HIS A 584 0.83 21.63 0.47
CA HIS A 584 1.45 22.90 0.77
C HIS A 584 2.88 22.67 1.26
N LEU A 585 3.87 23.20 0.54
CA LEU A 585 5.29 22.86 0.71
C LEU A 585 6.14 24.11 0.97
N GLN A 586 6.97 24.05 2.02
CA GLN A 586 7.95 25.07 2.38
C GLN A 586 9.29 24.41 2.74
N ALA A 587 10.37 24.91 2.13
CA ALA A 587 11.70 24.29 2.10
C ALA A 587 12.79 25.37 2.08
N SER A 588 13.22 25.85 3.25
CA SER A 588 14.00 27.10 3.39
C SER A 588 15.35 27.09 2.67
N SER A 589 16.07 25.96 2.68
CA SER A 589 17.37 25.78 2.01
C SER A 589 17.40 24.66 0.97
N GLY A 590 16.39 23.79 0.96
CA GLY A 590 16.23 22.68 0.03
C GLY A 590 15.15 22.94 -1.03
N SER A 591 14.35 21.90 -1.30
CA SER A 591 13.35 21.89 -2.37
C SER A 591 11.95 21.53 -1.87
N GLY A 592 10.90 22.17 -2.42
CA GLY A 592 9.52 21.75 -2.18
C GLY A 592 9.29 20.30 -2.60
N LEU A 593 9.49 20.01 -3.89
CA LEU A 593 9.47 18.64 -4.44
C LEU A 593 10.84 18.29 -5.05
N ALA A 594 11.48 17.26 -4.49
CA ALA A 594 12.79 16.78 -4.90
C ALA A 594 12.76 15.33 -5.43
N PHE A 595 13.65 15.05 -6.38
CA PHE A 595 13.93 13.72 -6.92
C PHE A 595 15.43 13.45 -6.79
N GLY A 596 15.82 12.45 -6.01
CA GLY A 596 17.22 12.13 -5.71
C GLY A 596 17.79 12.80 -4.44
N SER A 597 19.10 12.94 -4.28
CA SER A 597 20.15 12.58 -5.26
C SER A 597 20.34 11.07 -5.41
N GLU A 598 19.83 10.30 -4.45
CA GLU A 598 20.00 8.86 -4.33
C GLU A 598 18.85 8.19 -5.12
N MET A 599 19.02 8.06 -6.44
CA MET A 599 17.99 7.60 -7.40
C MET A 599 18.40 6.34 -8.18
N SER A 600 19.31 5.56 -7.58
CA SER A 600 20.19 4.62 -8.29
C SER A 600 19.50 3.29 -8.66
N GLY A 601 18.49 2.89 -7.87
CA GLY A 601 17.53 1.83 -8.21
C GLY A 601 16.45 2.27 -9.19
N GLY A 602 16.36 3.58 -9.51
CA GLY A 602 15.40 4.19 -10.43
C GLY A 602 14.23 4.90 -9.73
N ILE A 603 13.71 5.95 -10.35
CA ILE A 603 12.46 6.63 -9.98
C ILE A 603 11.59 6.73 -11.24
N SER A 604 10.36 6.21 -11.19
CA SER A 604 9.47 6.23 -12.36
C SER A 604 7.99 6.35 -12.06
N ASN A 605 7.20 6.75 -13.05
CA ASN A 605 5.74 6.79 -12.98
C ASN A 605 5.24 7.61 -11.78
N VAL A 606 5.53 8.92 -11.82
CA VAL A 606 5.16 9.87 -10.77
C VAL A 606 4.18 10.89 -11.33
N ARG A 607 3.08 11.11 -10.61
CA ARG A 607 2.10 12.18 -10.85
C ARG A 607 2.10 13.10 -9.63
N ALA A 608 2.36 14.39 -9.82
CA ALA A 608 2.27 15.40 -8.78
C ALA A 608 1.37 16.55 -9.24
N GLU A 609 0.26 16.79 -8.55
CA GLU A 609 -0.75 17.77 -8.99
C GLU A 609 -1.30 18.61 -7.83
N LEU A 610 -1.77 19.83 -8.13
CA LEU A 610 -2.26 20.77 -7.11
C LEU A 610 -1.19 21.04 -6.03
N LEU A 611 0.00 21.46 -6.46
CA LEU A 611 1.13 21.74 -5.56
C LEU A 611 1.17 23.24 -5.26
N HIS A 612 1.19 23.62 -3.98
CA HIS A 612 1.38 25.02 -3.56
C HIS A 612 2.71 25.16 -2.83
N VAL A 613 3.73 25.71 -3.49
CA VAL A 613 5.08 25.86 -2.92
C VAL A 613 5.37 27.31 -2.59
N HIS A 614 5.77 27.61 -1.36
CA HIS A 614 6.07 28.99 -0.95
C HIS A 614 7.37 29.10 -0.13
N ASP A 615 7.96 30.30 -0.10
CA ASP A 615 9.09 30.67 0.77
C ASP A 615 10.25 29.65 0.75
N SER A 616 10.59 29.15 -0.43
CA SER A 616 11.50 28.01 -0.61
C SER A 616 12.68 28.32 -1.54
N PHE A 617 13.84 27.71 -1.28
CA PHE A 617 15.01 27.94 -2.14
C PHE A 617 14.84 27.31 -3.53
N THR A 618 14.25 26.12 -3.63
CA THR A 618 13.81 25.56 -4.93
C THR A 618 12.38 25.06 -4.84
N ALA A 619 11.55 25.26 -5.87
CA ALA A 619 10.22 24.65 -5.88
C ALA A 619 10.26 23.19 -6.36
N ILE A 620 10.79 22.93 -7.57
CA ILE A 620 10.93 21.58 -8.14
C ILE A 620 12.41 21.29 -8.45
N LYS A 621 12.97 20.18 -7.93
CA LYS A 621 14.41 19.87 -8.04
C LYS A 621 14.72 18.42 -8.42
N PHE A 622 15.42 18.22 -9.54
CA PHE A 622 15.95 16.94 -9.97
C PHE A 622 17.47 16.87 -9.69
N LYS A 623 17.89 15.89 -8.87
CA LYS A 623 19.25 15.77 -8.33
C LYS A 623 19.88 14.45 -8.79
N THR A 624 21.02 14.49 -9.49
CA THR A 624 21.81 13.29 -9.81
C THR A 624 23.28 13.63 -10.12
N THR A 625 24.11 12.63 -10.38
CA THR A 625 25.53 12.76 -10.74
C THR A 625 26.01 11.52 -11.50
N ARG A 626 27.13 11.62 -12.23
CA ARG A 626 27.86 10.44 -12.74
C ARG A 626 28.14 9.49 -11.57
N GLY A 627 27.94 8.18 -11.75
CA GLY A 627 28.08 7.19 -10.68
C GLY A 627 26.76 6.62 -10.18
N ARG A 628 25.68 7.42 -10.22
CA ARG A 628 24.35 6.99 -9.76
C ARG A 628 23.75 5.87 -10.60
N GLY A 629 24.05 5.82 -11.90
CA GLY A 629 23.29 5.00 -12.84
C GLY A 629 21.78 5.25 -12.68
N GLY A 630 20.99 4.18 -12.70
CA GLY A 630 19.54 4.29 -12.46
C GLY A 630 18.82 5.16 -13.49
N TYR A 631 17.71 5.76 -13.08
CA TYR A 631 16.92 6.68 -13.92
C TYR A 631 16.01 7.58 -13.07
N ILE A 632 15.67 8.77 -13.59
CA ILE A 632 14.45 9.50 -13.22
C ILE A 632 13.65 9.68 -14.51
N LYS A 633 12.43 9.13 -14.58
CA LYS A 633 11.63 9.16 -15.81
C LYS A 633 10.14 9.06 -15.61
N ASP A 634 9.36 9.32 -16.65
CA ASP A 634 7.90 9.13 -16.63
C ASP A 634 7.27 9.94 -15.47
N ILE A 635 7.62 11.24 -15.44
CA ILE A 635 7.23 12.20 -14.41
C ILE A 635 6.26 13.20 -15.02
N LEU A 636 5.04 13.31 -14.47
CA LEU A 636 4.12 14.41 -14.74
C LEU A 636 3.96 15.26 -13.48
N ILE A 637 4.17 16.56 -13.62
CA ILE A 637 3.85 17.56 -12.62
C ILE A 637 2.85 18.53 -13.26
N SER A 638 1.71 18.77 -12.62
CA SER A 638 0.72 19.73 -13.11
C SER A 638 0.16 20.64 -12.02
N ASP A 639 -0.43 21.76 -12.44
CA ASP A 639 -1.27 22.61 -11.59
C ASP A 639 -0.51 23.07 -10.33
N VAL A 640 0.58 23.81 -10.57
CA VAL A 640 1.53 24.23 -9.53
C VAL A 640 1.49 25.73 -9.34
N GLU A 641 1.23 26.15 -8.10
CA GLU A 641 1.34 27.54 -7.65
C GLU A 641 2.65 27.73 -6.86
N MET A 642 3.38 28.81 -7.15
CA MET A 642 4.67 29.13 -6.55
C MET A 642 4.70 30.58 -6.06
N GLU A 643 5.10 30.82 -4.80
CA GLU A 643 5.28 32.18 -4.26
C GLU A 643 6.63 32.34 -3.55
N ASN A 644 7.35 33.44 -3.81
CA ASN A 644 8.59 33.80 -3.12
C ASN A 644 9.67 32.69 -3.21
N ILE A 645 9.96 32.22 -4.43
CA ILE A 645 10.88 31.12 -4.70
C ILE A 645 12.18 31.65 -5.32
N HIS A 646 13.33 31.12 -4.90
CA HIS A 646 14.60 31.45 -5.55
C HIS A 646 14.72 30.76 -6.93
N ASN A 647 14.78 29.43 -6.99
CA ASN A 647 14.77 28.64 -8.22
C ASN A 647 13.42 27.97 -8.46
N ALA A 648 12.64 28.34 -9.48
CA ALA A 648 11.36 27.68 -9.74
C ALA A 648 11.55 26.21 -10.19
N LEU A 649 12.44 25.97 -11.16
CA LEU A 649 12.82 24.63 -11.62
C LEU A 649 14.34 24.45 -11.62
N GLU A 650 14.84 23.39 -10.99
CA GLU A 650 16.25 23.01 -11.06
C GLU A 650 16.41 21.54 -11.45
N ALA A 651 17.33 21.24 -12.37
CA ALA A 651 17.79 19.89 -12.67
C ALA A 651 19.31 19.89 -12.80
N THR A 652 20.00 19.08 -12.01
CA THR A 652 21.46 19.02 -11.99
C THR A 652 21.98 17.58 -12.06
N GLY A 653 22.87 17.33 -13.01
CA GLY A 653 23.69 16.13 -13.14
C GLY A 653 25.07 16.24 -12.49
N GLN A 654 25.25 17.20 -11.57
CA GLN A 654 26.54 17.54 -10.96
C GLN A 654 26.45 17.60 -9.42
N TYR A 655 25.56 16.82 -8.79
CA TYR A 655 25.31 16.89 -7.35
C TYR A 655 26.50 16.45 -6.45
N GLY A 656 27.41 15.63 -6.98
CA GLY A 656 28.79 15.54 -6.47
C GLY A 656 29.06 14.74 -5.18
N SER A 657 28.10 13.99 -4.63
CA SER A 657 28.30 13.13 -3.45
C SER A 657 28.32 11.63 -3.81
N HIS A 658 29.15 10.83 -3.13
CA HIS A 658 29.27 9.38 -3.31
C HIS A 658 29.47 8.69 -1.95
N PRO A 659 29.09 7.40 -1.77
CA PRO A 659 29.21 6.73 -0.48
C PRO A 659 30.67 6.48 -0.11
N ASP A 660 31.46 6.06 -1.09
CA ASP A 660 32.91 5.88 -1.05
C ASP A 660 33.45 5.83 -2.49
N ASP A 661 34.75 5.57 -2.66
CA ASP A 661 35.45 5.67 -3.94
C ASP A 661 35.24 4.47 -4.90
N ASN A 662 34.38 3.49 -4.57
CA ASN A 662 34.17 2.28 -5.40
C ASN A 662 33.08 2.43 -6.49
N PHE A 663 32.37 3.56 -6.53
CA PHE A 663 31.34 3.82 -7.55
C PHE A 663 31.89 3.76 -8.98
N ASP A 664 31.10 3.30 -9.95
CA ASP A 664 31.50 3.28 -11.37
C ASP A 664 31.23 4.65 -12.03
N PRO A 665 32.24 5.46 -12.41
CA PRO A 665 32.01 6.76 -13.04
C PRO A 665 31.32 6.69 -14.41
N ASN A 666 31.25 5.49 -15.01
CA ASN A 666 30.56 5.20 -16.26
C ASN A 666 29.07 4.84 -16.05
N ALA A 667 28.62 4.67 -14.80
CA ALA A 667 27.20 4.53 -14.46
C ALA A 667 26.50 5.89 -14.59
N LEU A 668 26.15 6.23 -15.84
CA LEU A 668 25.49 7.48 -16.17
C LEU A 668 23.97 7.38 -15.88
N PRO A 669 23.39 8.35 -15.16
CA PRO A 669 21.95 8.40 -14.90
C PRO A 669 21.15 8.84 -16.13
N ILE A 670 20.02 8.18 -16.37
CA ILE A 670 19.05 8.57 -17.41
C ILE A 670 18.02 9.52 -16.79
N VAL A 671 17.90 10.73 -17.32
CA VAL A 671 16.82 11.67 -16.95
C VAL A 671 16.03 12.00 -18.22
N ASP A 672 14.81 11.48 -18.30
CA ASP A 672 14.04 11.42 -19.55
C ASP A 672 12.52 11.43 -19.31
N ARG A 673 11.74 12.06 -20.20
CA ARG A 673 10.27 12.16 -20.12
C ARG A 673 9.77 12.76 -18.80
N ILE A 674 10.05 14.06 -18.64
CA ILE A 674 9.59 14.89 -17.52
C ILE A 674 8.69 15.98 -18.09
N THR A 675 7.43 16.03 -17.67
CA THR A 675 6.45 17.03 -18.13
C THR A 675 6.01 17.92 -16.97
N LEU A 676 6.14 19.24 -17.14
CA LEU A 676 5.55 20.26 -16.26
C LEU A 676 4.45 20.98 -17.04
N ASN A 677 3.22 21.01 -16.50
CA ASN A 677 2.07 21.65 -17.13
C ASN A 677 1.35 22.62 -16.17
N ASN A 678 0.85 23.75 -16.65
CA ASN A 678 0.04 24.68 -15.86
C ASN A 678 0.74 25.13 -14.56
N VAL A 679 1.82 25.89 -14.70
CA VAL A 679 2.65 26.36 -13.57
C VAL A 679 2.60 27.88 -13.48
N ILE A 680 2.18 28.43 -12.34
CA ILE A 680 2.06 29.86 -12.09
C ILE A 680 2.98 30.24 -10.92
N GLY A 681 3.86 31.22 -11.13
CA GLY A 681 4.81 31.67 -10.12
C GLY A 681 4.83 33.18 -9.91
N THR A 682 4.81 33.61 -8.65
CA THR A 682 4.93 35.00 -8.22
C THR A 682 6.21 35.22 -7.41
N ASN A 683 6.83 36.39 -7.55
CA ASN A 683 8.07 36.74 -6.84
C ASN A 683 9.17 35.67 -6.98
N ILE A 684 9.47 35.29 -8.22
CA ILE A 684 10.48 34.29 -8.55
C ILE A 684 11.83 34.98 -8.79
N THR A 685 12.95 34.36 -8.38
CA THR A 685 14.30 34.92 -8.66
C THR A 685 14.88 34.41 -9.99
N VAL A 686 14.81 33.09 -10.22
CA VAL A 686 15.34 32.38 -11.40
C VAL A 686 14.27 31.42 -11.94
N ALA A 687 13.99 31.48 -13.24
CA ALA A 687 12.96 30.65 -13.88
C ALA A 687 13.39 29.17 -13.94
N GLY A 688 14.64 28.90 -14.31
CA GLY A 688 15.21 27.58 -14.05
C GLY A 688 16.65 27.33 -14.46
N ILE A 689 17.24 26.30 -13.85
CA ILE A 689 18.64 25.88 -14.04
C ILE A 689 18.64 24.40 -14.39
N LEU A 690 18.98 24.07 -15.64
CA LEU A 690 18.84 22.74 -16.23
C LEU A 690 20.19 22.29 -16.81
N VAL A 691 21.01 21.62 -15.99
CA VAL A 691 22.40 21.25 -16.30
C VAL A 691 22.55 19.73 -16.29
N GLY A 692 22.40 19.12 -17.47
CA GLY A 692 22.61 17.69 -17.70
C GLY A 692 24.08 17.28 -17.85
N ILE A 693 24.31 15.98 -18.02
CA ILE A 693 25.64 15.39 -18.23
C ILE A 693 25.91 15.34 -19.74
N GLN A 694 27.14 15.62 -20.20
CA GLN A 694 27.44 15.73 -21.63
C GLN A 694 27.26 14.41 -22.38
N GLU A 695 27.58 13.28 -21.73
CA GLU A 695 27.47 11.92 -22.24
C GLU A 695 26.12 11.26 -21.97
N SER A 696 25.30 11.86 -21.09
CA SER A 696 23.91 11.48 -20.83
C SER A 696 23.08 12.76 -20.62
N PRO A 697 22.74 13.46 -21.73
CA PRO A 697 21.97 14.69 -21.64
C PRO A 697 20.56 14.40 -21.15
N PHE A 698 19.96 15.35 -20.44
CA PHE A 698 18.59 15.20 -19.97
C PHE A 698 17.63 15.43 -21.14
N THR A 699 16.73 14.49 -21.40
CA THR A 699 15.94 14.43 -22.64
C THR A 699 14.44 14.50 -22.37
N SER A 700 13.67 14.86 -23.40
CA SER A 700 12.21 14.82 -23.37
C SER A 700 11.60 15.60 -22.19
N ILE A 701 12.23 16.73 -21.83
CA ILE A 701 11.71 17.68 -20.85
C ILE A 701 10.65 18.54 -21.55
N CYS A 702 9.39 18.46 -21.14
CA CYS A 702 8.31 19.24 -21.71
C CYS A 702 7.78 20.27 -20.70
N LEU A 703 7.65 21.52 -21.15
CA LEU A 703 7.15 22.64 -20.36
C LEU A 703 5.93 23.26 -21.06
N SER A 704 4.73 23.15 -20.51
CA SER A 704 3.50 23.68 -21.13
C SER A 704 2.71 24.61 -20.20
N ASN A 705 2.28 25.75 -20.71
CA ASN A 705 1.49 26.76 -19.97
C ASN A 705 2.15 27.16 -18.63
N ILE A 706 3.32 27.80 -18.71
CA ILE A 706 4.10 28.22 -17.53
C ILE A 706 4.26 29.74 -17.52
N THR A 707 3.89 30.39 -16.43
CA THR A 707 4.02 31.85 -16.26
C THR A 707 4.69 32.19 -14.92
N LEU A 708 5.94 32.65 -14.98
CA LEU A 708 6.75 33.00 -13.81
C LEU A 708 7.04 34.51 -13.79
N SER A 709 6.54 35.20 -12.76
CA SER A 709 6.79 36.62 -12.53
C SER A 709 8.11 36.83 -11.80
N ILE A 710 9.13 37.26 -12.55
CA ILE A 710 10.50 37.45 -12.04
C ILE A 710 10.63 38.83 -11.36
N ASN A 711 11.19 38.85 -10.14
CA ASN A 711 11.40 40.09 -9.38
C ASN A 711 12.71 40.83 -9.74
N THR A 712 13.71 40.13 -10.30
CA THR A 712 15.01 40.72 -10.61
C THR A 712 15.14 41.19 -12.07
N ASN A 713 15.82 42.32 -12.27
CA ASN A 713 16.27 42.80 -13.59
C ASN A 713 17.47 41.98 -14.14
N SER A 714 17.44 40.66 -13.97
CA SER A 714 18.45 39.76 -14.55
C SER A 714 18.32 39.72 -16.07
N SER A 715 19.45 39.70 -16.79
CA SER A 715 19.45 39.47 -18.24
C SER A 715 19.29 37.98 -18.62
N THR A 716 19.38 37.06 -17.66
CA THR A 716 19.22 35.62 -17.86
C THR A 716 18.32 35.03 -16.78
N TYR A 717 17.17 34.50 -17.21
CA TYR A 717 16.19 33.83 -16.35
C TYR A 717 16.34 32.31 -16.35
N TRP A 718 16.88 31.75 -17.43
CA TRP A 718 17.12 30.33 -17.64
C TRP A 718 18.60 30.05 -17.89
N VAL A 719 19.11 28.95 -17.33
CA VAL A 719 20.47 28.44 -17.57
C VAL A 719 20.36 26.99 -18.00
N CYS A 720 20.70 26.66 -19.25
CA CYS A 720 20.59 25.29 -19.76
C CYS A 720 21.91 24.78 -20.36
N SER A 721 22.23 23.51 -20.10
CA SER A 721 23.37 22.80 -20.69
C SER A 721 23.09 21.30 -20.75
N ASN A 722 23.49 20.63 -21.83
CA ASN A 722 23.27 19.19 -22.06
C ASN A 722 21.81 18.75 -21.80
N VAL A 723 20.87 19.53 -22.32
CA VAL A 723 19.42 19.39 -22.15
C VAL A 723 18.75 19.45 -23.51
N ILE A 724 17.70 18.65 -23.71
CA ILE A 724 16.88 18.61 -24.92
C ILE A 724 15.41 18.48 -24.50
N GLY A 725 14.54 19.32 -25.04
CA GLY A 725 13.12 19.32 -24.66
C GLY A 725 12.19 20.09 -25.58
N TYR A 726 10.97 20.29 -25.09
CA TYR A 726 9.89 21.03 -25.74
C TYR A 726 9.28 22.08 -24.81
N SER A 727 8.81 23.19 -25.36
CA SER A 727 8.17 24.27 -24.60
C SER A 727 7.02 24.93 -25.36
N GLU A 728 5.87 25.07 -24.71
CA GLU A 728 4.67 25.72 -25.25
C GLU A 728 4.09 26.71 -24.25
N SER A 729 3.86 27.96 -24.66
CA SER A 729 3.31 29.02 -23.79
C SER A 729 4.07 29.15 -22.45
N VAL A 730 5.39 29.32 -22.52
CA VAL A 730 6.29 29.47 -21.36
C VAL A 730 6.83 30.90 -21.29
N PHE A 731 6.64 31.55 -20.14
CA PHE A 731 7.15 32.88 -19.82
C PHE A 731 7.88 32.88 -18.46
N PRO A 732 9.08 33.47 -18.34
CA PRO A 732 9.89 34.05 -19.41
C PRO A 732 10.41 32.98 -20.38
N GLU A 733 10.78 33.40 -21.61
CA GLU A 733 11.14 32.51 -22.70
C GLU A 733 12.28 31.53 -22.32
N PRO A 734 12.10 30.21 -22.50
CA PRO A 734 13.09 29.21 -22.14
C PRO A 734 14.22 29.09 -23.17
N CYS A 735 15.33 28.44 -22.76
CA CYS A 735 16.50 28.21 -23.60
C CYS A 735 16.15 27.57 -24.96
N PRO A 736 16.86 27.90 -26.06
CA PRO A 736 16.65 27.28 -27.38
C PRO A 736 16.72 25.74 -27.40
N ASN A 737 17.48 25.14 -26.47
CA ASN A 737 17.52 23.69 -26.20
C ASN A 737 16.17 23.04 -25.86
N LEU A 738 15.19 23.83 -25.42
CA LEU A 738 13.84 23.42 -25.09
C LEU A 738 12.82 23.83 -26.17
N GLN A 739 13.24 24.53 -27.22
CA GLN A 739 12.38 25.01 -28.32
C GLN A 739 12.34 24.01 -29.49
N GLY A 740 12.37 22.71 -29.22
CA GLY A 740 12.35 21.65 -30.25
C GLY A 740 11.08 21.69 -31.10
N SER A 741 11.16 21.30 -32.38
CA SER A 741 9.97 21.24 -33.23
C SER A 741 9.14 19.98 -32.99
N TYR A 742 7.81 20.13 -32.92
CA TYR A 742 6.78 19.10 -32.67
C TYR A 742 6.70 17.97 -33.73
N SER A 743 7.69 17.84 -34.62
CA SER A 743 7.59 17.21 -35.93
C SER A 743 7.78 15.69 -35.96
N ASN A 744 7.51 14.97 -34.86
CA ASN A 744 7.18 13.54 -34.92
C ASN A 744 6.49 13.01 -33.64
N SER A 745 5.15 12.92 -33.71
CA SER A 745 4.24 12.16 -32.83
C SER A 745 4.04 12.63 -31.38
N SER A 746 2.92 12.17 -30.80
CA SER A 746 2.50 12.38 -29.42
C SER A 746 3.30 11.58 -28.37
N SER A 747 4.52 11.13 -28.69
CA SER A 747 5.38 10.35 -27.79
C SER A 747 6.54 11.13 -27.16
N ALA A 748 6.66 12.43 -27.44
CA ALA A 748 7.75 13.27 -26.92
C ALA A 748 7.53 13.73 -25.47
N CYS A 749 6.29 14.09 -25.11
CA CYS A 749 5.93 14.50 -23.75
C CYS A 749 5.21 13.36 -23.03
N PHE A 750 5.46 13.22 -21.73
CA PHE A 750 4.80 12.22 -20.91
C PHE A 750 3.40 12.69 -20.53
N SER A 751 2.38 11.88 -20.83
CA SER A 751 1.02 12.12 -20.38
C SER A 751 0.34 10.79 -20.07
N PHE A 752 -0.53 10.78 -19.05
CA PHE A 752 -1.26 9.58 -18.64
C PHE A 752 -2.42 9.21 -19.58
N LEU A 753 -2.81 10.10 -20.50
CA LEU A 753 -3.97 10.03 -21.40
C LEU A 753 -3.92 8.90 -22.46
N HIS A 754 -2.98 7.96 -22.36
CA HIS A 754 -2.81 6.84 -23.30
C HIS A 754 -2.69 5.46 -22.62
N LEU A 755 -3.01 5.35 -21.33
CA LEU A 755 -2.99 4.06 -20.61
C LEU A 755 -4.39 3.50 -20.30
N ASP A 756 -5.37 4.32 -19.89
CA ASP A 756 -6.71 3.83 -19.51
C ASP A 756 -7.56 3.34 -20.69
N ASP A 757 -7.40 3.92 -21.90
CA ASP A 757 -8.12 3.54 -23.14
C ASP A 757 -7.88 2.08 -23.59
N ARG A 758 -7.00 1.32 -22.91
CA ARG A 758 -6.78 -0.12 -23.16
C ARG A 758 -7.58 -1.05 -22.26
N ALA A 759 -8.43 -0.51 -21.37
CA ALA A 759 -9.28 -1.32 -20.48
C ALA A 759 -10.68 -1.62 -21.05
N GLU A 760 -11.22 -0.82 -21.99
CA GLU A 760 -12.60 -0.96 -22.50
C GLU A 760 -12.72 -1.62 -23.90
N VAL A 761 -11.72 -2.38 -24.35
CA VAL A 761 -11.80 -3.15 -25.61
C VAL A 761 -11.33 -4.60 -25.43
N LEU A 762 -12.15 -5.43 -24.77
CA LEU A 762 -12.13 -6.90 -24.87
C LEU A 762 -13.46 -7.56 -24.45
#